data_AF-A0A2G9NA11-F1
#
_entry.id   AF-A0A2G9NA11-F1
#
_cell.length_a   1.000
_cell.length_b   1.000
_cell.length_c   1.000
_cell.angle_alpha   90.00
_cell.angle_beta   90.00
_cell.angle_gamma   90.00
#
_symmetry.space_group_name_H-M   'P 1'
#
loop_
_entity.id
_entity.type
_entity.pdbx_description
1 polymer ?
#
loop_
_entity_poly.entity_id
_entity_poly.type
_entity_poly.pdbx_seq_one_letter_code
_entity_poly.pdbx_strand_id
1 'polypeptide(L)'
;MARIAVLTDSHGPENLEVIAKAMSKQGVNTGMHLGDHAYKLASDITANQTSRAEQTLIQLLQPTVIHEEALAGDFSEAQLKEVIKTHNYGRDMLDKVHAAELKQTDSIFKSYGVTLEAVLGGNHDRNGREGSKLPKPLSDTFGDRFLNGTVRDVKGHKVLGLSGGGSKPSPAQVLDGTMADDELRNVNQSAKWGRPVVTEETLDMLISHVPPTMGKGEKRENAVEHLKQYLFQRREAGLKSPKVIMSGHTHTRTIVSYNEELDALWVQPGTAGYNHNNGDHGSFVVVNTDDTTKEIKSVEEYRIYNKDNGTQEVEHYGTHRVDLSQKKLEDRVKFKSVKKVVIDGHKREYKDFRTMDLNHKLLQEGITLDYAKIKSAKKKEETLLHNLSLSQVYTDRVKTTFKDIIDTERRELSIEKGDEESKNSALNGLRKNVYMKLSDLAAKMFHTTYAELHDIDPTIDEHIHRDSMLFRAYGVREYDINSLVTIDKATRVDDFAYNFGSQLIEKAMKSTLKDWQSKILSGLSAQDFQAMAELHLSQKVERKWDIRSREEALQFWEKSNEQGLITSQNALETAMYQEKKGYKSKERSEDDLYKLLGAEDIQQQFKNMPDPKTVVTKQVQDAIDQGGYPIFSDDEGDYCIGKGTKKRLNEVPLRDGISLGDIRDKLRYTPMKLKDALDQKRAVLFKKGGDEKTYVGLPDEQGQLTGYIPLNKSEKIDLNNYEVSEINASEQERQQLSQKQIQEYLRRLQAQQGNQQYQDPQNDVTLGERNQPQNTLGRSNASGSGYANTGMSDY
;
A
#
# COMPACT_ATOMS: atom_id res chain seq x y z
N MET A 1 16.45 -20.33 33.37
CA MET A 1 15.65 -19.28 32.74
C MET A 1 15.75 -19.47 31.25
N ALA A 2 14.72 -20.00 30.61
CA ALA A 2 14.69 -20.11 29.15
C ALA A 2 14.65 -18.72 28.50
N ARG A 3 15.42 -18.58 27.41
CA ARG A 3 15.47 -17.41 26.54
C ARG A 3 14.91 -17.83 25.18
N ILE A 4 13.87 -17.14 24.71
CA ILE A 4 13.19 -17.43 23.44
C ILE A 4 13.12 -16.11 22.67
N ALA A 5 13.69 -16.05 21.46
CA ALA A 5 13.47 -14.89 20.60
C ALA A 5 12.12 -14.99 19.88
N VAL A 6 11.50 -13.84 19.61
CA VAL A 6 10.25 -13.75 18.86
C VAL A 6 10.42 -12.64 17.83
N LEU A 7 10.20 -12.99 16.57
CA LEU A 7 10.17 -12.09 15.43
C LEU A 7 8.87 -12.27 14.65
N THR A 8 8.48 -11.24 13.91
CA THR A 8 7.22 -11.18 13.18
C THR A 8 7.43 -10.39 11.90
N ASP A 9 6.62 -10.63 10.87
CA ASP A 9 6.48 -9.73 9.73
C ASP A 9 7.86 -9.38 9.10
N SER A 10 8.62 -10.40 8.69
CA SER A 10 9.97 -10.20 8.15
C SER A 10 9.97 -9.62 6.74
N HIS A 11 8.88 -9.85 5.98
CA HIS A 11 8.65 -9.27 4.64
C HIS A 11 9.87 -9.37 3.70
N GLY A 12 10.54 -10.52 3.74
CA GLY A 12 11.82 -10.78 3.08
C GLY A 12 12.92 -11.29 4.05
N PRO A 13 14.08 -11.72 3.52
CA PRO A 13 15.20 -12.23 4.31
C PRO A 13 16.19 -11.16 4.81
N GLU A 14 16.04 -9.89 4.42
CA GLU A 14 17.08 -8.84 4.53
C GLU A 14 17.64 -8.60 5.94
N ASN A 15 16.82 -8.84 6.97
CA ASN A 15 17.21 -8.66 8.37
C ASN A 15 17.44 -9.99 9.12
N LEU A 16 17.15 -11.14 8.49
CA LEU A 16 17.14 -12.43 9.20
C LEU A 16 18.54 -12.92 9.58
N GLU A 17 19.57 -12.62 8.79
CA GLU A 17 20.96 -12.92 9.16
C GLU A 17 21.37 -12.14 10.41
N VAL A 18 21.11 -10.83 10.44
CA VAL A 18 21.54 -9.98 11.56
C VAL A 18 20.78 -10.30 12.85
N ILE A 19 19.52 -10.73 12.75
CA ILE A 19 18.73 -11.27 13.87
C ILE A 19 19.35 -12.57 14.40
N ALA A 20 19.57 -13.58 13.54
CA ALA A 20 20.13 -14.87 13.95
C ALA A 20 21.52 -14.71 14.60
N LYS A 21 22.35 -13.84 14.04
CA LYS A 21 23.69 -13.46 14.52
C LYS A 21 23.64 -12.71 15.85
N ALA A 22 22.67 -11.81 16.04
CA ALA A 22 22.45 -11.13 17.32
C ALA A 22 21.96 -12.12 18.39
N MET A 23 20.98 -12.97 18.09
CA MET A 23 20.50 -14.03 18.99
C MET A 23 21.64 -14.95 19.46
N SER A 24 22.46 -15.43 18.52
CA SER A 24 23.62 -16.27 18.80
C SER A 24 24.62 -15.60 19.76
N LYS A 25 24.95 -14.32 19.53
CA LYS A 25 25.76 -13.51 20.48
C LYS A 25 25.13 -13.35 21.87
N GLN A 26 23.80 -13.41 22.01
CA GLN A 26 23.09 -13.33 23.29
C GLN A 26 22.78 -14.71 23.90
N GLY A 27 23.37 -15.79 23.36
CA GLY A 27 23.17 -17.16 23.85
C GLY A 27 21.76 -17.71 23.63
N VAL A 28 21.00 -17.14 22.69
CA VAL A 28 19.61 -17.53 22.41
C VAL A 28 19.58 -18.50 21.22
N ASN A 29 19.42 -19.79 21.49
CA ASN A 29 19.40 -20.83 20.46
C ASN A 29 17.99 -21.27 20.01
N THR A 30 16.95 -20.57 20.44
CA THR A 30 15.55 -20.85 20.05
C THR A 30 14.82 -19.57 19.69
N GLY A 31 14.17 -19.58 18.53
CA GLY A 31 13.31 -18.50 18.05
C GLY A 31 11.89 -18.97 17.71
N MET A 32 10.99 -18.00 17.58
CA MET A 32 9.63 -18.15 17.07
C MET A 32 9.39 -17.10 15.98
N HIS A 33 8.69 -17.45 14.90
CA HIS A 33 8.35 -16.54 13.81
C HIS A 33 6.82 -16.43 13.65
N LEU A 34 6.26 -15.22 13.73
CA LEU A 34 4.82 -14.99 13.77
C LEU A 34 4.20 -14.71 12.38
N GLY A 35 4.70 -15.37 11.33
CA GLY A 35 4.22 -15.20 9.96
C GLY A 35 4.81 -14.00 9.21
N ASP A 36 4.29 -13.81 8.00
CA ASP A 36 4.70 -12.85 6.98
C ASP A 36 6.21 -12.87 6.73
N HIS A 37 6.67 -14.04 6.31
CA HIS A 37 8.04 -14.26 5.88
C HIS A 37 8.33 -13.57 4.55
N ALA A 38 7.35 -13.57 3.65
CA ALA A 38 7.59 -13.36 2.23
C ALA A 38 6.71 -12.26 1.61
N TYR A 39 7.36 -11.20 1.15
CA TYR A 39 6.72 -10.07 0.50
C TYR A 39 7.31 -9.84 -0.91
N LYS A 40 6.46 -9.48 -1.88
CA LYS A 40 6.80 -9.40 -3.32
C LYS A 40 7.55 -10.66 -3.83
N LEU A 41 6.93 -11.82 -3.62
CA LEU A 41 7.38 -13.17 -4.01
C LEU A 41 7.69 -13.44 -5.50
N ALA A 42 7.58 -12.45 -6.38
CA ALA A 42 7.91 -12.55 -7.81
C ALA A 42 8.42 -11.21 -8.33
N SER A 43 8.86 -11.13 -9.58
CA SER A 43 9.09 -9.81 -10.19
C SER A 43 7.78 -9.01 -10.26
N ASP A 44 7.84 -7.68 -10.16
CA ASP A 44 6.67 -6.81 -10.28
C ASP A 44 5.92 -7.02 -11.62
N ILE A 45 6.65 -7.38 -12.68
CA ILE A 45 6.09 -7.78 -13.98
C ILE A 45 5.15 -8.99 -13.83
N THR A 46 5.64 -10.07 -13.21
CA THR A 46 4.84 -11.27 -12.96
C THR A 46 3.69 -10.98 -12.01
N ALA A 47 3.91 -10.22 -10.94
CA ALA A 47 2.84 -9.83 -10.01
C ALA A 47 1.70 -9.11 -10.74
N ASN A 48 2.02 -8.07 -11.53
CA ASN A 48 1.06 -7.30 -12.34
C ASN A 48 0.33 -8.18 -13.36
N GLN A 49 1.06 -9.02 -14.12
CA GLN A 49 0.47 -9.93 -15.11
C GLN A 49 -0.47 -10.95 -14.48
N THR A 50 -0.12 -11.49 -13.31
CA THR A 50 -0.90 -12.53 -12.63
C THR A 50 -2.13 -11.94 -11.95
N SER A 51 -1.99 -10.76 -11.33
CA SER A 51 -3.10 -9.95 -10.81
C SER A 51 -4.15 -9.68 -11.88
N ARG A 52 -3.74 -9.16 -13.05
CA ARG A 52 -4.63 -8.92 -14.20
C ARG A 52 -5.35 -10.21 -14.61
N ALA A 53 -4.58 -11.29 -14.82
CA ALA A 53 -5.14 -12.57 -15.23
C ALA A 53 -6.12 -13.18 -14.20
N GLU A 54 -5.90 -12.96 -12.90
CA GLU A 54 -6.79 -13.42 -11.83
C GLU A 54 -8.07 -12.57 -11.72
N GLN A 55 -7.99 -11.26 -11.93
CA GLN A 55 -9.18 -10.39 -12.02
C GLN A 55 -10.03 -10.73 -13.25
N THR A 56 -9.41 -11.02 -14.40
CA THR A 56 -10.12 -11.54 -15.58
C THR A 56 -10.72 -12.93 -15.31
N LEU A 57 -9.99 -13.82 -14.62
CA LEU A 57 -10.48 -15.15 -14.27
C LEU A 57 -11.70 -15.08 -13.33
N ILE A 58 -11.71 -14.19 -12.34
CA ILE A 58 -12.88 -13.99 -11.46
C ILE A 58 -14.09 -13.52 -12.28
N GLN A 59 -13.92 -12.56 -13.20
CA GLN A 59 -14.99 -12.09 -14.09
C GLN A 59 -15.49 -13.20 -15.04
N LEU A 60 -14.63 -14.13 -15.48
CA LEU A 60 -14.99 -15.31 -16.28
C LEU A 60 -15.67 -16.43 -15.48
N LEU A 61 -15.58 -16.43 -14.14
CA LEU A 61 -16.15 -17.44 -13.24
C LEU A 61 -17.39 -16.93 -12.46
N GLN A 62 -17.77 -15.67 -12.63
CA GLN A 62 -18.95 -15.05 -12.02
C GLN A 62 -19.92 -14.56 -13.10
N PRO A 63 -21.24 -14.43 -12.82
CA PRO A 63 -22.22 -13.93 -13.79
C PRO A 63 -22.00 -12.43 -14.09
N THR A 64 -21.12 -12.16 -15.05
CA THR A 64 -20.75 -10.84 -15.57
C THR A 64 -20.87 -10.83 -17.10
N VAL A 65 -20.88 -9.64 -17.71
CA VAL A 65 -20.90 -9.51 -19.18
C VAL A 65 -19.71 -10.21 -19.85
N ILE A 66 -18.56 -10.32 -19.17
CA ILE A 66 -17.38 -11.05 -19.67
C ILE A 66 -17.62 -12.57 -19.66
N HIS A 67 -18.31 -13.09 -18.65
CA HIS A 67 -18.73 -14.50 -18.61
C HIS A 67 -19.82 -14.79 -19.64
N GLU A 68 -20.81 -13.91 -19.80
CA GLU A 68 -21.87 -14.03 -20.81
C GLU A 68 -21.29 -14.04 -22.24
N GLU A 69 -20.38 -13.12 -22.57
CA GLU A 69 -19.67 -13.14 -23.86
C GLU A 69 -18.74 -14.36 -24.02
N ALA A 70 -18.15 -14.89 -22.93
CA ALA A 70 -17.36 -16.12 -22.98
C ALA A 70 -18.21 -17.38 -23.25
N LEU A 71 -19.44 -17.43 -22.69
CA LEU A 71 -20.43 -18.49 -22.97
C LEU A 71 -21.02 -18.39 -24.37
N ALA A 72 -21.33 -17.18 -24.86
CA ALA A 72 -21.65 -16.94 -26.29
C ALA A 72 -20.48 -17.34 -27.22
N GLY A 73 -19.26 -17.35 -26.66
CA GLY A 73 -18.04 -17.70 -27.36
C GLY A 73 -17.44 -16.56 -28.16
N ASP A 74 -17.79 -15.33 -27.78
CA ASP A 74 -17.30 -14.08 -28.36
C ASP A 74 -15.86 -13.75 -27.93
N PHE A 75 -15.29 -14.50 -26.97
CA PHE A 75 -13.85 -14.54 -26.75
C PHE A 75 -13.22 -15.81 -27.35
N SER A 76 -12.05 -15.63 -27.97
CA SER A 76 -11.34 -16.74 -28.60
C SER A 76 -10.72 -17.68 -27.56
N GLU A 77 -10.59 -18.95 -27.91
CA GLU A 77 -9.92 -19.93 -27.04
C GLU A 77 -8.45 -19.59 -26.79
N ALA A 78 -7.82 -18.77 -27.65
CA ALA A 78 -6.46 -18.28 -27.46
C ALA A 78 -6.38 -17.21 -26.35
N GLN A 79 -7.32 -16.26 -26.34
CA GLN A 79 -7.44 -15.25 -25.27
C GLN A 79 -7.71 -15.94 -23.92
N LEU A 80 -8.72 -16.82 -23.87
CA LEU A 80 -9.08 -17.56 -22.65
C LEU A 80 -7.94 -18.45 -22.13
N LYS A 81 -7.18 -19.12 -23.02
CA LYS A 81 -6.00 -19.92 -22.65
C LYS A 81 -4.82 -19.07 -22.15
N GLU A 82 -4.62 -17.86 -22.67
CA GLU A 82 -3.53 -16.98 -22.23
C GLU A 82 -3.78 -16.42 -20.81
N VAL A 83 -5.06 -16.15 -20.46
CA VAL A 83 -5.46 -15.77 -19.08
C VAL A 83 -5.06 -16.85 -18.08
N ILE A 84 -5.55 -18.08 -18.23
CA ILE A 84 -5.22 -19.17 -17.29
C ILE A 84 -3.73 -19.54 -17.29
N LYS A 85 -3.05 -19.48 -18.44
CA LYS A 85 -1.59 -19.70 -18.54
C LYS A 85 -0.81 -18.65 -17.73
N THR A 86 -1.21 -17.38 -17.80
CA THR A 86 -0.56 -16.28 -17.06
C THR A 86 -0.82 -16.41 -15.56
N HIS A 87 -2.07 -16.66 -15.17
CA HIS A 87 -2.48 -16.92 -13.80
C HIS A 87 -1.69 -18.08 -13.15
N ASN A 88 -1.58 -19.21 -13.85
CA ASN A 88 -0.86 -20.38 -13.35
C ASN A 88 0.66 -20.17 -13.29
N TYR A 89 1.28 -19.51 -14.29
CA TYR A 89 2.71 -19.20 -14.25
C TYR A 89 3.08 -18.40 -12.99
N GLY A 90 2.32 -17.36 -12.67
CA GLY A 90 2.54 -16.54 -11.49
C GLY A 90 2.39 -17.33 -10.20
N ARG A 91 1.27 -18.03 -10.01
CA ARG A 91 1.02 -18.88 -8.82
C ARG A 91 2.16 -19.89 -8.60
N ASP A 92 2.55 -20.59 -9.65
CA ASP A 92 3.63 -21.57 -9.62
C ASP A 92 5.01 -20.95 -9.39
N MET A 93 5.21 -19.66 -9.67
CA MET A 93 6.44 -18.94 -9.35
C MET A 93 6.46 -18.49 -7.89
N LEU A 94 5.37 -17.88 -7.41
CA LEU A 94 5.20 -17.46 -6.01
C LEU A 94 5.38 -18.64 -5.04
N ASP A 95 4.77 -19.79 -5.35
CA ASP A 95 4.91 -21.02 -4.56
C ASP A 95 6.37 -21.54 -4.52
N LYS A 96 7.15 -21.34 -5.61
CA LYS A 96 8.57 -21.75 -5.70
C LYS A 96 9.52 -20.79 -4.99
N VAL A 97 9.34 -19.47 -5.17
CA VAL A 97 10.18 -18.45 -4.53
C VAL A 97 9.97 -18.50 -3.01
N HIS A 98 8.73 -18.63 -2.53
CA HIS A 98 8.45 -18.78 -1.09
C HIS A 98 9.12 -20.02 -0.50
N ALA A 99 9.04 -21.16 -1.20
CA ALA A 99 9.71 -22.39 -0.78
C ALA A 99 11.25 -22.30 -0.84
N ALA A 100 11.83 -21.31 -1.52
CA ALA A 100 13.27 -21.06 -1.55
C ALA A 100 13.69 -20.08 -0.44
N GLU A 101 12.92 -19.01 -0.23
CA GLU A 101 13.12 -18.03 0.86
C GLU A 101 13.01 -18.69 2.23
N LEU A 102 11.96 -19.47 2.51
CA LEU A 102 11.82 -20.18 3.79
C LEU A 102 13.00 -21.13 4.06
N LYS A 103 13.54 -21.78 3.02
CA LYS A 103 14.71 -22.67 3.14
C LYS A 103 16.00 -21.88 3.37
N GLN A 104 16.14 -20.68 2.83
CA GLN A 104 17.21 -19.77 3.23
C GLN A 104 17.03 -19.32 4.68
N THR A 105 15.83 -18.93 5.11
CA THR A 105 15.53 -18.55 6.50
C THR A 105 15.94 -19.64 7.48
N ASP A 106 15.43 -20.87 7.30
CA ASP A 106 15.76 -22.00 8.18
C ASP A 106 17.27 -22.32 8.18
N SER A 107 17.95 -22.17 7.04
CA SER A 107 19.40 -22.34 6.90
C SER A 107 20.21 -21.22 7.59
N ILE A 108 19.78 -19.97 7.51
CA ILE A 108 20.39 -18.80 8.17
C ILE A 108 20.34 -18.96 9.69
N PHE A 109 19.16 -19.28 10.26
CA PHE A 109 19.07 -19.47 11.70
C PHE A 109 19.95 -20.65 12.16
N LYS A 110 19.93 -21.78 11.42
CA LYS A 110 20.76 -22.95 11.73
C LYS A 110 22.27 -22.69 11.64
N SER A 111 22.74 -21.87 10.69
CA SER A 111 24.17 -21.56 10.56
C SER A 111 24.73 -20.75 11.75
N TYR A 112 23.87 -20.00 12.44
CA TYR A 112 24.17 -19.31 13.69
C TYR A 112 23.90 -20.12 14.97
N GLY A 113 23.54 -21.41 14.83
CA GLY A 113 23.24 -22.29 15.97
C GLY A 113 21.86 -22.04 16.61
N VAL A 114 20.92 -21.47 15.85
CA VAL A 114 19.56 -21.16 16.30
C VAL A 114 18.55 -22.06 15.57
N THR A 115 17.57 -22.59 16.30
CA THR A 115 16.40 -23.23 15.70
C THR A 115 15.16 -22.34 15.83
N LEU A 116 14.47 -22.07 14.73
CA LEU A 116 13.08 -21.62 14.77
C LEU A 116 12.21 -22.84 15.15
N GLU A 117 11.77 -22.90 16.41
CA GLU A 117 11.04 -24.07 16.96
C GLU A 117 9.53 -23.97 16.77
N ALA A 118 8.99 -22.75 16.61
CA ALA A 118 7.60 -22.52 16.26
C ALA A 118 7.51 -21.44 15.17
N VAL A 119 6.80 -21.75 14.09
CA VAL A 119 6.63 -20.87 12.93
C VAL A 119 5.16 -20.82 12.56
N LEU A 120 4.63 -19.61 12.38
CA LEU A 120 3.29 -19.35 11.84
C LEU A 120 3.39 -18.93 10.37
N GLY A 121 2.31 -19.12 9.62
CA GLY A 121 2.08 -18.40 8.36
C GLY A 121 1.34 -17.09 8.62
N GLY A 122 1.76 -16.01 7.97
CA GLY A 122 1.04 -14.73 7.94
C GLY A 122 0.18 -14.55 6.69
N ASN A 123 -0.50 -13.43 6.56
CA ASN A 123 -1.49 -13.19 5.51
C ASN A 123 -0.93 -13.25 4.07
N HIS A 124 0.35 -12.92 3.88
CA HIS A 124 1.04 -13.04 2.60
C HIS A 124 1.63 -14.44 2.36
N ASP A 125 1.87 -15.23 3.41
CA ASP A 125 2.53 -16.53 3.31
C ASP A 125 1.66 -17.57 2.58
N ARG A 126 2.29 -18.36 1.70
CA ARG A 126 1.62 -19.39 0.89
C ARG A 126 1.31 -20.65 1.72
N ASN A 127 0.04 -21.05 1.77
CA ASN A 127 -0.43 -22.34 2.31
C ASN A 127 -0.17 -23.51 1.35
N GLY A 128 0.04 -23.21 0.07
CA GLY A 128 0.00 -24.20 -1.02
C GLY A 128 -1.42 -24.54 -1.46
N ARG A 129 -1.55 -25.38 -2.49
CA ARG A 129 -2.83 -25.85 -3.04
C ARG A 129 -3.16 -27.26 -2.57
N GLU A 130 -4.36 -27.47 -2.06
CA GLU A 130 -4.93 -28.81 -1.86
C GLU A 130 -5.02 -29.57 -3.20
N GLY A 131 -4.91 -30.90 -3.18
CA GLY A 131 -4.82 -31.74 -4.38
C GLY A 131 -3.55 -31.60 -5.26
N SER A 132 -2.85 -30.47 -5.18
CA SER A 132 -1.72 -30.17 -6.08
C SER A 132 -0.45 -30.96 -5.80
N LYS A 133 0.39 -31.11 -6.84
CA LYS A 133 1.77 -31.63 -6.76
C LYS A 133 2.82 -30.55 -6.47
N LEU A 134 2.39 -29.35 -6.09
CA LEU A 134 3.26 -28.19 -5.89
C LEU A 134 3.62 -28.06 -4.40
N PRO A 135 4.69 -27.30 -4.05
CA PRO A 135 5.11 -27.15 -2.67
C PRO A 135 4.01 -26.59 -1.77
N LYS A 136 4.04 -27.00 -0.51
CA LYS A 136 3.34 -26.37 0.62
C LYS A 136 4.40 -25.69 1.48
N PRO A 137 4.84 -24.46 1.15
CA PRO A 137 6.17 -23.97 1.52
C PRO A 137 6.49 -24.02 3.02
N LEU A 138 5.51 -23.67 3.86
CA LEU A 138 5.62 -23.69 5.32
C LEU A 138 5.78 -25.12 5.87
N SER A 139 4.87 -26.04 5.55
CA SER A 139 4.93 -27.42 6.04
C SER A 139 6.13 -28.20 5.48
N ASP A 140 6.49 -27.97 4.22
CA ASP A 140 7.58 -28.67 3.55
C ASP A 140 8.97 -28.23 4.04
N THR A 141 9.06 -27.06 4.70
CA THR A 141 10.32 -26.50 5.21
C THR A 141 10.44 -26.65 6.73
N PHE A 142 9.37 -26.38 7.47
CA PHE A 142 9.40 -26.38 8.93
C PHE A 142 8.86 -27.67 9.56
N GLY A 143 8.04 -28.45 8.83
CA GLY A 143 7.48 -29.70 9.31
C GLY A 143 6.59 -29.51 10.53
N ASP A 144 6.87 -30.27 11.59
CA ASP A 144 6.23 -30.22 12.91
C ASP A 144 6.49 -28.92 13.70
N ARG A 145 7.34 -28.02 13.18
CA ARG A 145 7.58 -26.68 13.73
C ARG A 145 6.64 -25.62 13.13
N PHE A 146 5.95 -25.91 12.02
CA PHE A 146 4.89 -25.05 11.50
C PHE A 146 3.60 -25.30 12.30
N LEU A 147 3.06 -24.25 12.92
CA LEU A 147 1.90 -24.35 13.81
C LEU A 147 0.66 -23.67 13.21
N ASN A 148 -0.41 -24.44 13.02
CA ASN A 148 -1.65 -23.95 12.43
C ASN A 148 -2.87 -24.61 13.09
N GLY A 149 -3.30 -24.07 14.24
CA GLY A 149 -4.29 -24.71 15.11
C GLY A 149 -3.70 -25.89 15.90
N THR A 150 -2.39 -25.88 16.16
CA THR A 150 -1.66 -27.01 16.76
C THR A 150 -0.78 -26.56 17.92
N VAL A 151 -0.67 -27.43 18.94
CA VAL A 151 0.19 -27.21 20.12
C VAL A 151 1.54 -27.92 19.95
N ARG A 152 2.61 -27.28 20.41
CA ARG A 152 3.98 -27.82 20.48
C ARG A 152 4.62 -27.47 21.81
N ASP A 153 5.53 -28.31 22.32
CA ASP A 153 6.42 -27.91 23.41
C ASP A 153 7.61 -27.11 22.86
N VAL A 154 7.85 -25.92 23.41
CA VAL A 154 9.05 -25.14 23.12
C VAL A 154 9.72 -24.76 24.44
N LYS A 155 10.89 -25.36 24.73
CA LYS A 155 11.65 -25.16 25.99
C LYS A 155 10.84 -25.48 27.26
N GLY A 156 9.93 -26.45 27.20
CA GLY A 156 9.06 -26.81 28.31
C GLY A 156 7.85 -25.87 28.48
N HIS A 157 7.48 -25.10 27.45
CA HIS A 157 6.26 -24.30 27.39
C HIS A 157 5.29 -24.94 26.40
N LYS A 158 4.01 -25.08 26.76
CA LYS A 158 2.96 -25.42 25.79
C LYS A 158 2.60 -24.18 24.96
N VAL A 159 2.94 -24.23 23.66
CA VAL A 159 2.73 -23.15 22.69
C VAL A 159 1.66 -23.57 21.69
N LEU A 160 0.51 -22.89 21.69
CA LEU A 160 -0.51 -23.00 20.63
C LEU A 160 -0.21 -21.97 19.54
N GLY A 161 -0.03 -22.41 18.30
CA GLY A 161 0.17 -21.52 17.15
C GLY A 161 -1.03 -21.39 16.24
N LEU A 162 -1.46 -20.14 16.00
CA LEU A 162 -2.59 -19.76 15.15
C LEU A 162 -2.06 -18.97 13.94
N SER A 163 -1.97 -19.64 12.79
CA SER A 163 -1.51 -19.01 11.55
C SER A 163 -2.65 -18.31 10.81
N GLY A 164 -2.33 -17.19 10.15
CA GLY A 164 -3.18 -16.53 9.18
C GLY A 164 -4.30 -15.65 9.74
N GLY A 165 -5.39 -15.56 8.98
CA GLY A 165 -6.70 -15.03 9.41
C GLY A 165 -6.94 -13.53 9.22
N GLY A 166 -5.93 -12.74 8.86
CA GLY A 166 -6.12 -11.33 8.57
C GLY A 166 -6.72 -11.09 7.18
N SER A 167 -6.99 -9.83 6.85
CA SER A 167 -7.52 -9.45 5.54
C SER A 167 -6.59 -9.91 4.42
N LYS A 168 -7.18 -10.43 3.35
CA LYS A 168 -6.51 -10.76 2.10
C LYS A 168 -5.60 -9.62 1.59
N PRO A 169 -4.38 -9.93 1.09
CA PRO A 169 -3.55 -8.97 0.36
C PRO A 169 -4.32 -8.26 -0.77
N SER A 170 -3.90 -7.04 -1.11
CA SER A 170 -4.63 -6.18 -2.05
C SER A 170 -4.73 -6.78 -3.46
N PRO A 171 -5.69 -6.33 -4.32
CA PRO A 171 -5.95 -6.95 -5.63
C PRO A 171 -4.79 -6.97 -6.62
N ALA A 172 -3.68 -6.27 -6.34
CA ALA A 172 -2.42 -6.30 -7.11
C ALA A 172 -1.53 -7.52 -6.76
N GLN A 173 -1.92 -8.32 -5.77
CA GLN A 173 -1.24 -9.56 -5.37
C GLN A 173 -2.16 -10.77 -5.58
N VAL A 174 -1.55 -11.94 -5.79
CA VAL A 174 -2.28 -13.15 -6.12
C VAL A 174 -3.16 -13.60 -4.97
N LEU A 175 -4.44 -13.74 -5.29
CA LEU A 175 -5.53 -13.95 -4.36
C LEU A 175 -5.53 -15.41 -3.86
N ASP A 176 -5.14 -16.39 -4.67
CA ASP A 176 -5.29 -17.80 -4.27
C ASP A 176 -4.08 -18.46 -3.60
N GLY A 177 -4.34 -19.10 -2.46
CA GLY A 177 -3.42 -20.03 -1.79
C GLY A 177 -2.51 -19.39 -0.73
N THR A 178 -2.85 -18.19 -0.24
CA THR A 178 -2.25 -17.62 0.97
C THR A 178 -2.91 -18.15 2.24
N MET A 179 -2.41 -17.72 3.40
CA MET A 179 -2.97 -17.99 4.73
C MET A 179 -3.91 -16.88 5.23
N ALA A 180 -4.35 -15.96 4.37
CA ALA A 180 -5.34 -14.94 4.75
C ALA A 180 -6.78 -15.49 4.80
N ASP A 181 -7.70 -14.70 5.37
CA ASP A 181 -9.13 -14.85 5.17
C ASP A 181 -9.56 -14.29 3.80
N ASP A 182 -10.50 -14.96 3.13
CA ASP A 182 -11.05 -14.58 1.83
C ASP A 182 -12.58 -14.62 1.82
N GLU A 183 -13.18 -13.45 2.07
CA GLU A 183 -14.63 -13.26 2.08
C GLU A 183 -15.28 -13.58 0.73
N LEU A 184 -14.58 -13.39 -0.39
CA LEU A 184 -15.14 -13.71 -1.72
C LEU A 184 -15.36 -15.21 -1.88
N ARG A 185 -14.46 -16.05 -1.36
CA ARG A 185 -14.51 -17.51 -1.48
C ARG A 185 -15.02 -18.22 -0.23
N ASN A 186 -15.54 -17.48 0.74
CA ASN A 186 -15.95 -17.97 2.06
C ASN A 186 -14.84 -18.76 2.81
N VAL A 187 -13.55 -18.45 2.56
CA VAL A 187 -12.43 -19.10 3.25
C VAL A 187 -12.10 -18.31 4.51
N ASN A 188 -12.43 -18.87 5.67
CA ASN A 188 -12.07 -18.33 6.98
C ASN A 188 -11.09 -19.30 7.68
N GLN A 189 -9.89 -18.83 7.99
CA GLN A 189 -8.84 -19.61 8.65
C GLN A 189 -9.10 -19.75 10.17
N SER A 190 -9.80 -18.78 10.78
CA SER A 190 -10.11 -18.78 12.21
C SER A 190 -10.96 -19.99 12.63
N ALA A 191 -11.69 -20.59 11.70
CA ALA A 191 -12.43 -21.84 11.90
C ALA A 191 -11.52 -22.99 12.41
N LYS A 192 -10.22 -22.97 12.12
CA LYS A 192 -9.23 -23.94 12.60
C LYS A 192 -8.75 -23.65 14.03
N TRP A 193 -8.94 -22.43 14.53
CA TRP A 193 -8.43 -21.97 15.82
C TRP A 193 -9.34 -22.30 17.00
N GLY A 194 -10.66 -22.28 16.78
CA GLY A 194 -11.63 -22.37 17.88
C GLY A 194 -11.46 -23.62 18.73
N ARG A 195 -11.42 -24.80 18.10
CA ARG A 195 -11.27 -26.09 18.81
C ARG A 195 -10.02 -26.14 19.71
N PRO A 196 -8.77 -25.97 19.23
CA PRO A 196 -7.59 -26.04 20.10
C PRO A 196 -7.59 -24.96 21.19
N VAL A 197 -8.09 -23.75 20.92
CA VAL A 197 -8.21 -22.71 21.97
C VAL A 197 -9.16 -23.12 23.09
N VAL A 198 -10.28 -23.80 22.79
CA VAL A 198 -11.29 -24.18 23.82
C VAL A 198 -11.11 -25.59 24.41
N THR A 199 -10.25 -26.46 23.86
CA THR A 199 -10.05 -27.83 24.38
C THR A 199 -8.73 -28.09 25.11
N GLU A 200 -7.69 -27.27 24.91
CA GLU A 200 -6.37 -27.51 25.52
C GLU A 200 -6.35 -27.13 27.01
N GLU A 201 -6.30 -28.11 27.92
CA GLU A 201 -6.36 -27.87 29.38
C GLU A 201 -5.32 -26.85 29.89
N THR A 202 -4.15 -26.82 29.25
CA THR A 202 -2.98 -26.04 29.68
C THR A 202 -2.30 -25.41 28.48
N LEU A 203 -2.23 -24.08 28.45
CA LEU A 203 -1.47 -23.29 27.48
C LEU A 203 -0.59 -22.30 28.25
N ASP A 204 0.71 -22.30 27.99
CA ASP A 204 1.63 -21.30 28.54
C ASP A 204 1.68 -20.09 27.62
N MET A 205 1.82 -20.33 26.31
CA MET A 205 1.85 -19.31 25.27
C MET A 205 0.78 -19.59 24.21
N LEU A 206 0.07 -18.55 23.79
CA LEU A 206 -0.66 -18.53 22.52
C LEU A 206 0.08 -17.58 21.59
N ILE A 207 0.49 -18.06 20.43
CA ILE A 207 1.11 -17.24 19.40
C ILE A 207 0.18 -17.18 18.18
N SER A 208 -0.02 -15.98 17.67
CA SER A 208 -0.90 -15.68 16.53
C SER A 208 -0.17 -14.78 15.54
N HIS A 209 -0.60 -14.74 14.29
CA HIS A 209 -0.19 -13.65 13.39
C HIS A 209 -1.01 -12.38 13.69
N VAL A 210 -2.34 -12.47 13.57
CA VAL A 210 -3.28 -11.39 13.89
C VAL A 210 -3.41 -11.18 15.42
N PRO A 211 -3.44 -9.94 15.94
CA PRO A 211 -3.61 -9.66 17.36
C PRO A 211 -5.03 -9.97 17.87
N PRO A 212 -5.23 -10.24 19.18
CA PRO A 212 -6.54 -10.42 19.78
C PRO A 212 -7.27 -9.09 20.06
N THR A 213 -6.64 -7.94 19.81
CA THR A 213 -7.22 -6.59 19.96
C THR A 213 -6.67 -5.67 18.89
N MET A 214 -7.54 -4.97 18.17
CA MET A 214 -7.14 -3.82 17.35
C MET A 214 -6.82 -2.61 18.24
N GLY A 215 -5.88 -1.78 17.80
CA GLY A 215 -5.67 -0.44 18.33
C GLY A 215 -6.86 0.48 18.09
N LYS A 216 -6.93 1.58 18.86
CA LYS A 216 -8.00 2.58 18.69
C LYS A 216 -7.92 3.24 17.31
N GLY A 217 -8.90 2.96 16.46
CA GLY A 217 -9.03 3.53 15.11
C GLY A 217 -8.58 2.60 13.96
N GLU A 218 -8.16 1.38 14.26
CA GLU A 218 -7.79 0.38 13.23
C GLU A 218 -9.02 -0.41 12.74
N LYS A 219 -8.99 -0.87 11.48
CA LYS A 219 -10.06 -1.69 10.88
C LYS A 219 -10.16 -3.03 11.61
N ARG A 220 -11.29 -3.32 12.24
CA ARG A 220 -11.56 -4.66 12.81
C ARG A 220 -11.50 -5.74 11.72
N GLU A 221 -10.83 -6.84 12.03
CA GLU A 221 -10.79 -8.03 11.19
C GLU A 221 -11.53 -9.18 11.87
N ASN A 222 -12.17 -10.04 11.07
CA ASN A 222 -13.03 -11.10 11.57
C ASN A 222 -12.29 -12.04 12.53
N ALA A 223 -11.05 -12.41 12.20
CA ALA A 223 -10.15 -13.19 13.05
C ALA A 223 -9.92 -12.61 14.46
N VAL A 224 -9.90 -11.28 14.62
CA VAL A 224 -9.67 -10.62 15.91
C VAL A 224 -10.83 -10.92 16.85
N GLU A 225 -12.06 -10.72 16.35
CA GLU A 225 -13.29 -10.99 17.10
C GLU A 225 -13.48 -12.49 17.33
N HIS A 226 -13.15 -13.34 16.36
CA HIS A 226 -13.18 -14.81 16.56
C HIS A 226 -12.17 -15.26 17.63
N LEU A 227 -10.93 -14.75 17.62
CA LEU A 227 -9.92 -15.07 18.63
C LEU A 227 -10.35 -14.61 20.03
N LYS A 228 -10.95 -13.41 20.15
CA LYS A 228 -11.60 -12.97 21.41
C LYS A 228 -12.67 -13.93 21.87
N GLN A 229 -13.61 -14.30 20.98
CA GLN A 229 -14.72 -15.20 21.30
C GLN A 229 -14.21 -16.57 21.78
N TYR A 230 -13.18 -17.15 21.13
CA TYR A 230 -12.60 -18.41 21.57
C TYR A 230 -11.88 -18.29 22.92
N LEU A 231 -11.22 -17.16 23.21
CA LEU A 231 -10.61 -16.89 24.52
C LEU A 231 -11.65 -16.71 25.63
N PHE A 232 -12.80 -16.09 25.35
CA PHE A 232 -13.92 -16.02 26.28
C PHE A 232 -14.56 -17.40 26.52
N GLN A 233 -14.88 -18.14 25.46
CA GLN A 233 -15.42 -19.52 25.56
C GLN A 233 -14.49 -20.45 26.34
N ARG A 234 -13.16 -20.31 26.17
CA ARG A 234 -12.16 -21.01 26.98
C ARG A 234 -12.31 -20.71 28.47
N ARG A 235 -12.52 -19.44 28.84
CA ARG A 235 -12.72 -18.99 30.23
C ARG A 235 -14.06 -19.47 30.80
N GLU A 236 -15.13 -19.46 29.99
CA GLU A 236 -16.46 -20.00 30.35
C GLU A 236 -16.43 -21.52 30.57
N ALA A 237 -15.61 -22.25 29.80
CA ALA A 237 -15.33 -23.68 30.00
C ALA A 237 -14.45 -23.97 31.24
N GLY A 238 -14.10 -22.95 32.04
CA GLY A 238 -13.27 -23.09 33.25
C GLY A 238 -11.79 -23.31 32.98
N LEU A 239 -11.34 -23.22 31.73
CA LEU A 239 -9.92 -23.35 31.38
C LEU A 239 -9.17 -22.03 31.62
N LYS A 240 -7.90 -22.14 32.05
CA LYS A 240 -7.05 -20.97 32.32
C LYS A 240 -6.68 -20.25 31.02
N SER A 241 -6.72 -18.92 31.02
CA SER A 241 -6.13 -18.08 29.95
C SER A 241 -4.65 -18.45 29.71
N PRO A 242 -4.14 -18.28 28.48
CA PRO A 242 -2.70 -18.33 28.22
C PRO A 242 -1.96 -17.30 29.08
N LYS A 243 -0.77 -17.65 29.60
CA LYS A 243 0.02 -16.72 30.43
C LYS A 243 0.52 -15.53 29.61
N VAL A 244 0.78 -15.77 28.33
CA VAL A 244 1.11 -14.76 27.32
C VAL A 244 0.38 -15.03 26.01
N ILE A 245 -0.06 -13.96 25.36
CA ILE A 245 -0.43 -13.93 23.95
C ILE A 245 0.65 -13.15 23.18
N MET A 246 1.14 -13.70 22.07
CA MET A 246 2.08 -13.01 21.18
C MET A 246 1.47 -12.83 19.78
N SER A 247 1.70 -11.68 19.14
CA SER A 247 1.14 -11.37 17.82
C SER A 247 2.02 -10.43 16.99
N GLY A 248 1.67 -10.27 15.71
CA GLY A 248 2.30 -9.37 14.74
C GLY A 248 1.28 -8.49 14.01
N HIS A 249 1.41 -8.40 12.68
CA HIS A 249 0.46 -7.87 11.69
C HIS A 249 0.17 -6.35 11.75
N THR A 250 0.19 -5.71 12.92
CA THR A 250 -0.09 -4.26 13.02
C THR A 250 1.01 -3.36 12.42
N HIS A 251 2.20 -3.92 12.16
CA HIS A 251 3.40 -3.20 11.71
C HIS A 251 3.74 -1.95 12.57
N THR A 252 3.55 -2.06 13.89
CA THR A 252 3.88 -1.02 14.86
C THR A 252 5.15 -1.36 15.65
N ARG A 253 5.62 -0.43 16.49
CA ARG A 253 6.69 -0.67 17.48
C ARG A 253 6.37 -1.84 18.42
N THR A 254 7.38 -2.38 19.09
CA THR A 254 7.22 -3.37 20.16
C THR A 254 6.23 -2.90 21.25
N ILE A 255 5.29 -3.77 21.62
CA ILE A 255 4.31 -3.58 22.69
C ILE A 255 4.49 -4.69 23.73
N VAL A 256 4.62 -4.32 24.99
CA VAL A 256 4.54 -5.24 26.14
C VAL A 256 3.57 -4.64 27.14
N SER A 257 2.46 -5.30 27.41
CA SER A 257 1.40 -4.80 28.31
C SER A 257 0.60 -5.94 28.92
N TYR A 258 -0.11 -5.67 30.03
CA TYR A 258 -1.11 -6.59 30.53
C TYR A 258 -2.48 -6.25 29.94
N ASN A 259 -3.17 -7.23 29.38
CA ASN A 259 -4.51 -7.06 28.84
C ASN A 259 -5.53 -7.68 29.82
N GLU A 260 -6.29 -6.83 30.52
CA GLU A 260 -7.30 -7.26 31.49
C GLU A 260 -8.51 -7.95 30.87
N GLU A 261 -8.88 -7.61 29.63
CA GLU A 261 -10.00 -8.23 28.91
C GLU A 261 -9.73 -9.72 28.68
N LEU A 262 -8.49 -10.05 28.33
CA LEU A 262 -8.02 -11.40 28.01
C LEU A 262 -7.39 -12.14 29.22
N ASP A 263 -7.13 -11.42 30.31
CA ASP A 263 -6.47 -11.90 31.53
C ASP A 263 -5.05 -12.46 31.29
N ALA A 264 -4.29 -11.80 30.40
CA ALA A 264 -3.00 -12.29 29.88
C ALA A 264 -2.00 -11.15 29.65
N LEU A 265 -0.70 -11.47 29.67
CA LEU A 265 0.32 -10.56 29.12
C LEU A 265 0.23 -10.57 27.58
N TRP A 266 0.21 -9.40 26.94
CA TRP A 266 0.35 -9.27 25.50
C TRP A 266 1.78 -8.81 25.15
N VAL A 267 2.43 -9.54 24.24
CA VAL A 267 3.76 -9.23 23.73
C VAL A 267 3.71 -9.21 22.21
N GLN A 268 3.71 -8.01 21.63
CA GLN A 268 3.87 -7.82 20.19
C GLN A 268 5.33 -7.39 19.94
N PRO A 269 6.17 -8.16 19.23
CA PRO A 269 7.40 -7.61 18.68
C PRO A 269 7.04 -6.53 17.65
N GLY A 270 7.96 -5.61 17.36
CA GLY A 270 7.85 -4.81 16.14
C GLY A 270 8.25 -5.64 14.92
N THR A 271 7.84 -5.16 13.74
CA THR A 271 8.15 -5.76 12.43
C THR A 271 9.63 -6.05 12.27
N ALA A 272 10.00 -7.29 11.93
CA ALA A 272 11.37 -7.66 11.64
C ALA A 272 11.85 -7.12 10.28
N GLY A 273 10.94 -6.96 9.32
CA GLY A 273 11.21 -6.44 7.99
C GLY A 273 11.43 -4.92 7.94
N TYR A 274 12.26 -4.46 7.01
CA TYR A 274 12.61 -3.04 6.87
C TYR A 274 11.61 -2.24 6.01
N ASN A 275 11.17 -2.82 4.88
CA ASN A 275 10.45 -2.08 3.84
C ASN A 275 8.99 -1.77 4.19
N HIS A 276 8.42 -2.46 5.19
CA HIS A 276 7.03 -2.33 5.63
C HIS A 276 6.83 -1.32 6.76
N ASN A 277 7.91 -0.92 7.43
CA ASN A 277 7.81 0.04 8.52
C ASN A 277 7.61 1.45 7.98
N ASN A 278 6.46 2.02 8.34
CA ASN A 278 6.08 3.41 8.10
C ASN A 278 6.98 4.34 8.95
N GLY A 279 8.26 4.46 8.61
CA GLY A 279 9.27 5.37 9.19
C GLY A 279 10.17 4.80 10.31
N ASP A 280 10.23 3.47 10.48
CA ASP A 280 10.89 2.86 11.64
C ASP A 280 12.00 1.83 11.34
N HIS A 281 12.78 1.47 12.36
CA HIS A 281 13.78 0.40 12.40
C HIS A 281 13.13 -0.99 12.29
N GLY A 282 13.85 -2.02 11.83
CA GLY A 282 13.39 -3.41 11.99
C GLY A 282 13.57 -3.85 13.44
N SER A 283 12.80 -4.80 13.98
CA SER A 283 12.94 -5.19 15.39
C SER A 283 12.66 -6.68 15.65
N PHE A 284 13.10 -7.15 16.83
CA PHE A 284 12.70 -8.42 17.41
C PHE A 284 12.80 -8.34 18.93
N VAL A 285 12.27 -9.35 19.64
CA VAL A 285 12.38 -9.41 21.10
C VAL A 285 13.01 -10.72 21.58
N VAL A 286 13.61 -10.71 22.77
CA VAL A 286 13.99 -11.92 23.51
C VAL A 286 13.18 -11.98 24.81
N VAL A 287 12.35 -13.00 24.92
CA VAL A 287 11.50 -13.28 26.07
C VAL A 287 12.25 -14.16 27.07
N ASN A 288 12.33 -13.69 28.31
CA ASN A 288 12.95 -14.39 29.44
C ASN A 288 11.88 -14.98 30.36
N THR A 289 11.84 -16.31 30.46
CA THR A 289 10.82 -17.03 31.26
C THR A 289 11.40 -17.78 32.44
N ASP A 290 10.65 -17.83 33.54
CA ASP A 290 10.94 -18.73 34.65
C ASP A 290 10.79 -20.21 34.23
N ASP A 291 11.75 -21.06 34.59
CA ASP A 291 11.74 -22.47 34.16
C ASP A 291 10.66 -23.29 34.86
N THR A 292 10.21 -22.84 36.03
CA THR A 292 9.28 -23.54 36.93
C THR A 292 7.85 -23.03 36.74
N THR A 293 7.62 -21.72 36.84
CA THR A 293 6.28 -21.13 36.70
C THR A 293 5.86 -20.93 35.25
N LYS A 294 6.83 -20.92 34.31
CA LYS A 294 6.65 -20.57 32.88
C LYS A 294 6.20 -19.13 32.63
N GLU A 295 6.20 -18.29 33.65
CA GLU A 295 5.86 -16.87 33.53
C GLU A 295 7.00 -16.10 32.86
N ILE A 296 6.65 -15.09 32.07
CA ILE A 296 7.59 -14.09 31.57
C ILE A 296 8.02 -13.20 32.74
N LYS A 297 9.34 -13.02 32.90
CA LYS A 297 9.95 -12.11 33.89
C LYS A 297 10.54 -10.86 33.24
N SER A 298 10.92 -10.94 31.96
CA SER A 298 11.23 -9.77 31.15
C SER A 298 11.17 -10.05 29.64
N VAL A 299 11.08 -8.97 28.86
CA VAL A 299 11.21 -8.96 27.40
C VAL A 299 12.30 -7.95 27.03
N GLU A 300 13.39 -8.41 26.41
CA GLU A 300 14.46 -7.58 25.86
C GLU A 300 14.07 -7.14 24.44
N GLU A 301 14.16 -5.84 24.14
CA GLU A 301 13.81 -5.25 22.85
C GLU A 301 15.06 -4.95 22.03
N TYR A 302 15.14 -5.52 20.82
CA TYR A 302 16.26 -5.36 19.89
C TYR A 302 15.82 -4.63 18.63
N ARG A 303 16.61 -3.65 18.21
CA ARG A 303 16.34 -2.75 17.08
C ARG A 303 17.42 -2.86 16.02
N ILE A 304 17.03 -2.78 14.76
CA ILE A 304 17.84 -3.04 13.57
C ILE A 304 17.84 -1.78 12.71
N TYR A 305 18.97 -1.09 12.68
CA TYR A 305 19.16 0.15 11.96
C TYR A 305 19.93 -0.11 10.66
N ASN A 306 19.31 0.19 9.52
CA ASN A 306 20.01 0.24 8.24
C ASN A 306 20.71 1.60 8.11
N LYS A 307 21.99 1.57 7.72
CA LYS A 307 22.82 2.75 7.47
C LYS A 307 22.88 3.04 5.98
N ASP A 308 22.92 4.32 5.62
CA ASP A 308 23.02 4.82 4.24
C ASP A 308 24.20 4.23 3.43
N ASN A 309 25.28 3.84 4.11
CA ASN A 309 26.43 3.12 3.56
C ASN A 309 26.16 1.64 3.21
N GLY A 310 24.91 1.16 3.34
CA GLY A 310 24.47 -0.19 3.03
C GLY A 310 24.57 -1.20 4.17
N THR A 311 25.21 -0.86 5.30
CA THR A 311 25.41 -1.77 6.45
C THR A 311 24.25 -1.73 7.46
N GLN A 312 24.29 -2.66 8.42
CA GLN A 312 23.30 -2.83 9.47
C GLN A 312 23.93 -2.82 10.86
N GLU A 313 23.24 -2.18 11.79
CA GLU A 313 23.51 -2.17 13.23
C GLU A 313 22.34 -2.83 13.97
N VAL A 314 22.63 -3.60 15.03
CA VAL A 314 21.63 -4.10 15.96
C VAL A 314 21.92 -3.58 17.36
N GLU A 315 20.93 -2.95 17.97
CA GLU A 315 20.97 -2.40 19.33
C GLU A 315 20.03 -3.18 20.25
N HIS A 316 20.51 -3.55 21.44
CA HIS A 316 19.65 -3.83 22.58
C HIS A 316 19.13 -2.48 23.12
N TYR A 317 17.96 -2.07 22.66
CA TYR A 317 17.38 -0.76 22.97
C TYR A 317 16.90 -0.68 24.42
N GLY A 318 16.29 -1.74 24.95
CA GLY A 318 15.87 -1.77 26.35
C GLY A 318 15.29 -3.09 26.83
N THR A 319 14.77 -3.09 28.05
CA THR A 319 14.17 -4.27 28.68
C THR A 319 12.87 -3.88 29.39
N HIS A 320 11.78 -4.54 29.00
CA HIS A 320 10.49 -4.52 29.70
C HIS A 320 10.54 -5.55 30.83
N ARG A 321 10.55 -5.11 32.09
CA ARG A 321 10.44 -6.01 33.26
C ARG A 321 8.97 -6.31 33.54
N VAL A 322 8.65 -7.56 33.84
CA VAL A 322 7.28 -8.03 34.05
C VAL A 322 7.12 -8.56 35.48
N ASP A 323 6.13 -8.04 36.20
CA ASP A 323 5.71 -8.50 37.53
C ASP A 323 4.19 -8.43 37.65
N LEU A 324 3.53 -9.55 37.33
CA LEU A 324 2.07 -9.65 37.36
C LEU A 324 1.48 -9.63 38.78
N SER A 325 2.30 -9.71 39.83
CA SER A 325 1.83 -9.59 41.22
C SER A 325 1.47 -8.15 41.63
N GLN A 326 1.88 -7.15 40.83
CA GLN A 326 1.58 -5.75 41.12
C GLN A 326 0.08 -5.46 41.02
N LYS A 327 -0.44 -4.76 42.03
CA LYS A 327 -1.86 -4.37 42.13
C LYS A 327 -2.27 -3.33 41.07
N LYS A 328 -1.32 -2.48 40.67
CA LYS A 328 -1.46 -1.43 39.66
C LYS A 328 -1.02 -1.97 38.30
N LEU A 329 -1.80 -1.75 37.26
CA LEU A 329 -1.55 -2.27 35.91
C LEU A 329 -0.30 -1.63 35.30
N GLU A 330 -0.15 -0.32 35.51
CA GLU A 330 1.00 0.48 35.10
C GLU A 330 2.30 0.08 35.82
N ASP A 331 2.20 -0.65 36.94
CA ASP A 331 3.35 -1.21 37.65
C ASP A 331 3.72 -2.63 37.18
N ARG A 332 2.82 -3.35 36.49
CA ARG A 332 3.04 -4.75 36.04
C ARG A 332 4.07 -4.89 34.92
N VAL A 333 4.25 -3.85 34.11
CA VAL A 333 5.27 -3.81 33.04
C VAL A 333 6.04 -2.50 33.15
N LYS A 334 7.36 -2.59 33.32
CA LYS A 334 8.25 -1.41 33.43
C LYS A 334 9.39 -1.49 32.44
N PHE A 335 9.38 -0.59 31.45
CA PHE A 335 10.47 -0.43 30.50
C PHE A 335 11.69 0.26 31.15
N LYS A 336 12.88 -0.22 30.81
CA LYS A 336 14.14 0.48 31.05
C LYS A 336 14.96 0.52 29.76
N SER A 337 15.38 1.70 29.34
CA SER A 337 16.32 1.89 28.22
C SER A 337 17.72 1.31 28.55
N VAL A 338 18.40 0.83 27.52
CA VAL A 338 19.72 0.20 27.55
C VAL A 338 20.65 0.76 26.46
N LYS A 339 20.12 1.07 25.26
CA LYS A 339 20.83 1.69 24.13
C LYS A 339 22.23 1.11 23.87
N LYS A 340 22.34 -0.23 23.77
CA LYS A 340 23.63 -0.94 23.61
C LYS A 340 23.73 -1.66 22.27
N VAL A 341 24.67 -1.23 21.41
CA VAL A 341 25.01 -1.93 20.16
C VAL A 341 25.57 -3.33 20.43
N VAL A 342 25.08 -4.34 19.70
CA VAL A 342 25.48 -5.75 19.77
C VAL A 342 25.97 -6.31 18.42
N ILE A 343 25.52 -5.75 17.30
CA ILE A 343 26.08 -5.94 15.95
C ILE A 343 26.28 -4.55 15.34
N ASP A 344 27.37 -4.34 14.61
CA ASP A 344 27.61 -3.14 13.80
C ASP A 344 28.33 -3.53 12.49
N GLY A 345 28.25 -2.68 11.48
CA GLY A 345 28.99 -2.80 10.21
C GLY A 345 28.64 -4.03 9.37
N HIS A 346 27.51 -4.72 9.65
CA HIS A 346 27.15 -5.93 8.91
C HIS A 346 26.64 -5.58 7.51
N LYS A 347 27.27 -6.14 6.47
CA LYS A 347 26.80 -6.00 5.07
C LYS A 347 25.62 -6.94 4.81
N ARG A 348 24.60 -6.42 4.11
CA ARG A 348 23.44 -7.19 3.63
C ARG A 348 23.87 -8.17 2.52
N GLU A 349 24.10 -9.44 2.86
CA GLU A 349 24.55 -10.51 1.92
C GLU A 349 23.47 -11.58 1.68
N TYR A 350 22.23 -11.15 1.47
CA TYR A 350 21.08 -12.04 1.18
C TYR A 350 20.99 -12.43 -0.31
N LYS A 351 20.20 -13.46 -0.61
CA LYS A 351 19.96 -13.92 -1.98
C LYS A 351 18.54 -13.54 -2.42
N ASP A 352 18.44 -12.70 -3.45
CA ASP A 352 17.16 -12.40 -4.08
C ASP A 352 16.65 -13.61 -4.89
N PHE A 353 15.69 -14.36 -4.34
CA PHE A 353 15.10 -15.52 -5.00
C PHE A 353 14.09 -15.15 -6.11
N ARG A 354 13.69 -13.89 -6.24
CA ARG A 354 12.91 -13.42 -7.40
C ARG A 354 13.70 -13.61 -8.70
N THR A 355 15.02 -13.75 -8.64
CA THR A 355 15.87 -14.19 -9.77
C THR A 355 15.51 -15.56 -10.36
N MET A 356 14.69 -16.38 -9.67
CA MET A 356 14.11 -17.62 -10.20
C MET A 356 12.97 -17.36 -11.21
N ASP A 357 12.34 -16.19 -11.16
CA ASP A 357 11.35 -15.75 -12.13
C ASP A 357 12.04 -15.35 -13.44
N LEU A 358 11.59 -15.93 -14.56
CA LEU A 358 12.15 -15.59 -15.88
C LEU A 358 11.96 -14.11 -16.21
N ASN A 359 10.86 -13.49 -15.75
CA ASN A 359 10.59 -12.07 -15.93
C ASN A 359 11.52 -11.17 -15.11
N HIS A 360 12.14 -11.66 -14.02
CA HIS A 360 13.11 -10.85 -13.26
C HIS A 360 14.34 -10.47 -14.11
N LYS A 361 14.69 -11.26 -15.13
CA LYS A 361 15.78 -10.91 -16.07
C LYS A 361 15.48 -9.64 -16.85
N LEU A 362 14.22 -9.39 -17.19
CA LEU A 362 13.80 -8.20 -17.92
C LEU A 362 14.16 -6.92 -17.12
N LEU A 363 14.08 -6.97 -15.78
CA LEU A 363 14.48 -5.88 -14.90
C LEU A 363 15.97 -5.45 -15.03
N GLN A 364 16.80 -6.29 -15.68
CA GLN A 364 18.21 -6.00 -15.99
C GLN A 364 18.40 -5.40 -17.41
N GLU A 365 17.40 -5.51 -18.29
CA GLU A 365 17.44 -4.97 -19.66
C GLU A 365 17.18 -3.45 -19.69
N GLY A 366 16.49 -2.91 -18.67
CA GLY A 366 16.21 -1.48 -18.53
C GLY A 366 15.04 -0.98 -19.38
N ILE A 367 14.73 0.32 -19.23
CA ILE A 367 13.56 0.95 -19.89
C ILE A 367 13.88 1.22 -21.36
N THR A 368 13.08 0.65 -22.27
CA THR A 368 13.21 0.86 -23.73
C THR A 368 12.10 1.75 -24.24
N LEU A 369 12.42 3.00 -24.60
CA LEU A 369 11.44 4.01 -25.07
C LEU A 369 11.23 4.04 -26.59
N ASP A 370 12.05 3.32 -27.37
CA ASP A 370 11.95 3.29 -28.83
C ASP A 370 10.92 2.25 -29.32
N TYR A 371 9.64 2.56 -29.08
CA TYR A 371 8.54 1.74 -29.57
C TYR A 371 8.40 1.78 -31.11
N ALA A 372 8.99 2.77 -31.80
CA ALA A 372 8.92 2.88 -33.25
C ALA A 372 9.61 1.71 -33.97
N LYS A 373 10.66 1.14 -33.36
CA LYS A 373 11.32 -0.10 -33.85
C LYS A 373 10.50 -1.37 -33.62
N ILE A 374 9.48 -1.35 -32.75
CA ILE A 374 8.69 -2.52 -32.36
C ILE A 374 7.47 -2.66 -33.27
N LYS A 375 7.49 -3.63 -34.21
CA LYS A 375 6.45 -3.76 -35.26
C LYS A 375 5.15 -4.47 -34.85
N SER A 376 5.11 -5.13 -33.69
CA SER A 376 3.95 -5.93 -33.25
C SER A 376 3.28 -5.28 -32.04
N ALA A 377 1.95 -5.14 -32.08
CA ALA A 377 1.16 -4.62 -30.97
C ALA A 377 1.39 -5.44 -29.69
N LYS A 378 1.38 -6.79 -29.75
CA LYS A 378 1.69 -7.63 -28.58
C LYS A 378 3.09 -7.34 -28.01
N LYS A 379 4.10 -7.12 -28.87
CA LYS A 379 5.44 -6.78 -28.40
C LYS A 379 5.52 -5.36 -27.83
N LYS A 380 4.72 -4.40 -28.34
CA LYS A 380 4.56 -3.07 -27.72
C LYS A 380 3.90 -3.18 -26.34
N GLU A 381 2.84 -3.99 -26.19
CA GLU A 381 2.18 -4.21 -24.89
C GLU A 381 3.16 -4.83 -23.88
N GLU A 382 3.86 -5.90 -24.27
CA GLU A 382 4.90 -6.53 -23.43
C GLU A 382 5.99 -5.53 -22.98
N THR A 383 6.50 -4.70 -23.91
CA THR A 383 7.51 -3.67 -23.57
C THR A 383 6.93 -2.53 -22.74
N LEU A 384 5.69 -2.11 -22.96
CA LEU A 384 5.01 -1.09 -22.15
C LEU A 384 4.79 -1.57 -20.71
N LEU A 385 4.22 -2.76 -20.52
CA LEU A 385 4.00 -3.35 -19.20
C LEU A 385 5.32 -3.62 -18.46
N HIS A 386 6.37 -3.99 -19.19
CA HIS A 386 7.72 -4.09 -18.65
C HIS A 386 8.24 -2.73 -18.17
N ASN A 387 8.22 -1.69 -19.04
CA ASN A 387 8.68 -0.35 -18.70
C ASN A 387 7.94 0.24 -17.48
N LEU A 388 6.60 0.06 -17.43
CA LEU A 388 5.79 0.49 -16.29
C LEU A 388 6.19 -0.23 -15.00
N SER A 389 6.42 -1.54 -15.05
CA SER A 389 6.88 -2.32 -13.89
C SER A 389 8.29 -1.87 -13.43
N LEU A 390 9.20 -1.57 -14.37
CA LEU A 390 10.52 -0.99 -14.08
C LEU A 390 10.42 0.39 -13.40
N SER A 391 9.45 1.22 -13.79
CA SER A 391 9.24 2.53 -13.15
C SER A 391 8.83 2.39 -11.67
N GLN A 392 8.09 1.33 -11.32
CA GLN A 392 7.81 1.00 -9.91
C GLN A 392 9.08 0.55 -9.18
N VAL A 393 9.92 -0.29 -9.79
CA VAL A 393 11.21 -0.71 -9.19
C VAL A 393 12.13 0.49 -8.92
N TYR A 394 12.19 1.48 -9.82
CA TYR A 394 12.95 2.71 -9.56
C TYR A 394 12.31 3.60 -8.49
N THR A 395 10.97 3.63 -8.41
CA THR A 395 10.23 4.34 -7.36
C THR A 395 10.46 3.73 -5.97
N ASP A 396 10.46 2.39 -5.87
CA ASP A 396 10.78 1.66 -4.65
C ASP A 396 12.25 1.90 -4.21
N ARG A 397 13.20 2.01 -5.16
CA ARG A 397 14.58 2.40 -4.84
C ARG A 397 14.66 3.81 -4.25
N VAL A 398 13.90 4.77 -4.78
CA VAL A 398 13.83 6.14 -4.21
C VAL A 398 13.24 6.11 -2.79
N LYS A 399 12.22 5.29 -2.53
CA LYS A 399 11.68 5.06 -1.17
C LYS A 399 12.79 4.61 -0.21
N THR A 400 13.55 3.57 -0.59
CA THR A 400 14.67 3.06 0.21
C THR A 400 15.75 4.13 0.41
N THR A 401 16.24 4.78 -0.65
CA THR A 401 17.30 5.81 -0.55
C THR A 401 16.94 6.95 0.41
N PHE A 402 15.71 7.47 0.35
CA PHE A 402 15.28 8.51 1.29
C PHE A 402 15.16 7.96 2.72
N LYS A 403 14.64 6.74 2.90
CA LYS A 403 14.48 6.12 4.22
C LYS A 403 15.82 5.80 4.89
N ASP A 404 16.75 5.15 4.20
CA ASP A 404 18.09 4.81 4.73
C ASP A 404 18.83 6.09 5.19
N ILE A 405 18.75 7.22 4.45
CA ILE A 405 19.34 8.50 4.86
C ILE A 405 18.61 9.13 6.06
N ILE A 406 17.28 9.24 6.01
CA ILE A 406 16.50 9.89 7.08
C ILE A 406 16.64 9.12 8.41
N ASP A 407 16.63 7.79 8.37
CA ASP A 407 16.83 6.94 9.54
C ASP A 407 18.27 7.05 10.08
N THR A 408 19.28 7.11 9.20
CA THR A 408 20.70 7.27 9.61
C THR A 408 20.89 8.60 10.36
N GLU A 409 20.46 9.72 9.78
CA GLU A 409 20.62 11.05 10.40
C GLU A 409 19.80 11.19 11.70
N ARG A 410 18.58 10.63 11.74
CA ARG A 410 17.77 10.55 12.97
C ARG A 410 18.46 9.73 14.05
N ARG A 411 19.11 8.61 13.69
CA ARG A 411 19.84 7.74 14.61
C ARG A 411 21.11 8.40 15.13
N GLU A 412 21.90 9.05 14.28
CA GLU A 412 23.06 9.84 14.69
C GLU A 412 22.67 10.94 15.68
N LEU A 413 21.57 11.66 15.43
CA LEU A 413 21.06 12.67 16.37
C LEU A 413 20.55 12.07 17.69
N SER A 414 19.89 10.91 17.66
CA SER A 414 19.45 10.18 18.87
C SER A 414 20.65 9.74 19.73
N ILE A 415 21.76 9.32 19.09
CA ILE A 415 23.02 9.03 19.79
C ILE A 415 23.65 10.30 20.37
N GLU A 416 23.65 11.42 19.62
CA GLU A 416 24.25 12.68 20.06
C GLU A 416 23.50 13.34 21.24
N LYS A 417 22.16 13.20 21.30
CA LYS A 417 21.30 13.84 22.32
C LYS A 417 20.84 12.89 23.43
N GLY A 418 20.92 11.58 23.24
CA GLY A 418 20.50 10.59 24.22
C GLY A 418 19.02 10.71 24.59
N ASP A 419 18.74 11.20 25.79
CA ASP A 419 17.38 11.43 26.32
C ASP A 419 17.07 12.94 26.49
N GLU A 420 17.92 13.86 26.00
CA GLU A 420 17.75 15.32 26.11
C GLU A 420 16.67 15.91 25.17
N GLU A 421 16.11 17.05 25.57
CA GLU A 421 15.16 17.79 24.72
C GLU A 421 15.83 18.43 23.49
N SER A 422 15.27 18.12 22.33
CA SER A 422 15.79 18.40 21.00
C SER A 422 15.41 19.81 20.52
N LYS A 423 16.23 20.80 20.91
CA LYS A 423 16.07 22.21 20.51
C LYS A 423 16.11 22.40 18.99
N ASN A 424 15.42 23.42 18.48
CA ASN A 424 15.28 23.73 17.04
C ASN A 424 16.60 23.78 16.24
N SER A 425 17.73 24.13 16.86
CA SER A 425 19.05 24.11 16.21
C SER A 425 19.50 22.69 15.81
N ALA A 426 19.20 21.67 16.63
CA ALA A 426 19.49 20.28 16.33
C ALA A 426 18.64 19.75 15.16
N LEU A 427 17.36 20.12 15.13
CA LEU A 427 16.43 19.81 14.04
C LEU A 427 16.87 20.42 12.70
N ASN A 428 17.49 21.61 12.73
CA ASN A 428 18.04 22.25 11.53
C ASN A 428 19.35 21.59 11.07
N GLY A 429 20.15 21.00 11.97
CA GLY A 429 21.27 20.14 11.61
C GLY A 429 20.82 18.90 10.84
N LEU A 430 19.84 18.17 11.39
CA LEU A 430 19.20 17.01 10.76
C LEU A 430 18.66 17.33 9.34
N ARG A 431 17.88 18.41 9.20
CA ARG A 431 17.40 18.90 7.89
C ARG A 431 18.54 19.14 6.90
N LYS A 432 19.59 19.84 7.32
CA LYS A 432 20.75 20.18 6.47
C LYS A 432 21.48 18.92 6.01
N ASN A 433 21.78 18.00 6.91
CA ASN A 433 22.51 16.78 6.55
C ASN A 433 21.73 15.91 5.55
N VAL A 434 20.42 15.75 5.76
CA VAL A 434 19.52 15.04 4.82
C VAL A 434 19.53 15.70 3.43
N TYR A 435 19.48 17.04 3.37
CA TYR A 435 19.59 17.77 2.10
C TYR A 435 20.96 17.59 1.41
N MET A 436 22.07 17.65 2.16
CA MET A 436 23.42 17.44 1.61
C MET A 436 23.57 16.02 1.04
N LYS A 437 23.22 14.98 1.82
CA LYS A 437 23.33 13.57 1.38
C LYS A 437 22.43 13.26 0.17
N LEU A 438 21.19 13.76 0.15
CA LEU A 438 20.29 13.55 -0.99
C LEU A 438 20.73 14.32 -2.25
N SER A 439 21.25 15.54 -2.11
CA SER A 439 21.77 16.31 -3.26
C SER A 439 23.08 15.72 -3.81
N ASP A 440 23.96 15.19 -2.96
CA ASP A 440 25.16 14.44 -3.40
C ASP A 440 24.81 13.17 -4.18
N LEU A 441 23.75 12.44 -3.80
CA LEU A 441 23.26 11.29 -4.57
C LEU A 441 22.60 11.71 -5.88
N ALA A 442 21.82 12.78 -5.88
CA ALA A 442 21.21 13.33 -7.09
C ALA A 442 22.27 13.79 -8.12
N ALA A 443 23.33 14.49 -7.67
CA ALA A 443 24.42 14.93 -8.52
C ALA A 443 25.17 13.73 -9.16
N LYS A 444 25.43 12.68 -8.38
CA LYS A 444 26.02 11.41 -8.87
C LYS A 444 25.15 10.73 -9.93
N MET A 445 23.82 10.80 -9.85
CA MET A 445 22.91 10.27 -10.87
C MET A 445 23.01 11.01 -12.22
N PHE A 446 23.48 12.26 -12.22
CA PHE A 446 23.71 13.06 -13.42
C PHE A 446 25.19 13.12 -13.84
N HIS A 447 26.07 12.32 -13.22
CA HIS A 447 27.52 12.28 -13.47
C HIS A 447 28.19 13.66 -13.39
N THR A 448 27.82 14.45 -12.39
CA THR A 448 28.34 15.80 -12.15
C THR A 448 28.56 16.02 -10.65
N THR A 449 29.49 16.90 -10.31
CA THR A 449 29.62 17.47 -8.96
C THR A 449 29.65 19.00 -9.01
N TYR A 450 29.38 19.64 -7.88
CA TYR A 450 29.51 21.09 -7.75
C TYR A 450 30.94 21.57 -8.04
N ALA A 451 31.97 20.85 -7.58
CA ALA A 451 33.37 21.23 -7.77
C ALA A 451 33.74 21.28 -9.27
N GLU A 452 33.42 20.23 -10.03
CA GLU A 452 33.69 20.18 -11.48
C GLU A 452 33.00 21.30 -12.26
N LEU A 453 31.80 21.73 -11.83
CA LEU A 453 31.08 22.83 -12.46
C LEU A 453 31.60 24.21 -12.03
N HIS A 454 31.93 24.40 -10.75
CA HIS A 454 32.51 25.64 -10.23
C HIS A 454 33.92 25.89 -10.80
N ASP A 455 34.70 24.84 -11.10
CA ASP A 455 35.99 24.95 -11.78
C ASP A 455 35.84 25.35 -13.26
N ILE A 456 34.67 25.16 -13.87
CA ILE A 456 34.31 25.62 -15.23
C ILE A 456 33.72 27.04 -15.20
N ASP A 457 32.83 27.32 -14.25
CA ASP A 457 32.19 28.62 -14.04
C ASP A 457 32.05 28.92 -12.52
N PRO A 458 32.97 29.73 -11.95
CA PRO A 458 32.93 30.14 -10.55
C PRO A 458 31.74 31.03 -10.15
N THR A 459 30.83 31.36 -11.08
CA THR A 459 29.56 32.05 -10.75
C THR A 459 28.41 31.09 -10.41
N ILE A 460 28.61 29.77 -10.60
CA ILE A 460 27.66 28.74 -10.18
C ILE A 460 27.60 28.67 -8.65
N ASP A 461 26.40 28.88 -8.11
CA ASP A 461 26.12 28.78 -6.68
C ASP A 461 25.85 27.32 -6.25
N GLU A 462 26.47 26.87 -5.16
CA GLU A 462 26.36 25.48 -4.67
C GLU A 462 24.91 25.10 -4.31
N HIS A 463 24.15 26.02 -3.70
CA HIS A 463 22.77 25.76 -3.30
C HIS A 463 21.86 25.64 -4.52
N ILE A 464 21.98 26.56 -5.49
CA ILE A 464 21.25 26.51 -6.75
C ILE A 464 21.57 25.21 -7.51
N HIS A 465 22.84 24.79 -7.56
CA HIS A 465 23.22 23.51 -8.16
C HIS A 465 22.57 22.32 -7.42
N ARG A 466 22.73 22.24 -6.09
CA ARG A 466 22.23 21.12 -5.27
C ARG A 466 20.71 20.98 -5.32
N ASP A 467 19.96 22.05 -5.16
CA ASP A 467 18.49 22.04 -5.24
C ASP A 467 18.03 21.70 -6.67
N SER A 468 18.75 22.15 -7.70
CA SER A 468 18.48 21.78 -9.09
C SER A 468 18.72 20.30 -9.38
N MET A 469 19.78 19.69 -8.83
CA MET A 469 20.01 18.25 -8.96
C MET A 469 18.94 17.45 -8.22
N LEU A 470 18.66 17.81 -6.96
CA LEU A 470 17.63 17.18 -6.12
C LEU A 470 16.24 17.23 -6.78
N PHE A 471 15.87 18.38 -7.32
CA PHE A 471 14.60 18.57 -8.03
C PHE A 471 14.54 17.76 -9.33
N ARG A 472 15.63 17.67 -10.10
CA ARG A 472 15.70 16.88 -11.34
C ARG A 472 15.71 15.37 -11.09
N ALA A 473 16.28 14.90 -9.98
CA ALA A 473 16.34 13.49 -9.64
C ALA A 473 15.03 12.96 -9.03
N TYR A 474 14.41 13.74 -8.13
CA TYR A 474 13.33 13.25 -7.26
C TYR A 474 12.09 14.16 -7.19
N GLY A 475 12.08 15.34 -7.82
CA GLY A 475 10.98 16.31 -7.71
C GLY A 475 10.86 16.99 -6.32
N VAL A 476 11.93 16.92 -5.52
CA VAL A 476 12.04 17.43 -4.15
C VAL A 476 12.98 18.63 -4.12
N ARG A 477 12.72 19.58 -3.22
CA ARG A 477 13.57 20.75 -2.95
C ARG A 477 13.94 20.85 -1.48
N GLU A 478 14.90 21.70 -1.13
CA GLU A 478 15.27 21.98 0.26
C GLU A 478 14.05 22.40 1.11
N TYR A 479 13.11 23.17 0.55
CA TYR A 479 11.91 23.60 1.27
C TYR A 479 11.01 22.42 1.70
N ASP A 480 11.00 21.31 0.96
CA ASP A 480 10.28 20.09 1.35
C ASP A 480 11.02 19.36 2.48
N ILE A 481 12.36 19.33 2.44
CA ILE A 481 13.19 18.75 3.50
C ILE A 481 13.03 19.57 4.79
N ASN A 482 12.86 20.88 4.68
CA ASN A 482 12.52 21.73 5.81
C ASN A 482 11.15 21.37 6.44
N SER A 483 10.20 20.77 5.69
CA SER A 483 8.92 20.30 6.25
C SER A 483 9.02 18.97 7.01
N LEU A 484 10.20 18.32 7.08
CA LEU A 484 10.41 17.07 7.85
C LEU A 484 10.00 17.16 9.33
N VAL A 485 10.00 18.36 9.91
CA VAL A 485 9.66 18.57 11.32
C VAL A 485 8.60 19.67 11.48
N THR A 486 7.33 19.28 11.51
CA THR A 486 6.28 20.00 12.23
C THR A 486 6.35 19.62 13.70
N ILE A 487 6.63 20.60 14.56
CA ILE A 487 7.28 20.39 15.88
C ILE A 487 6.29 20.13 17.02
N ASP A 488 4.98 20.26 16.76
CA ASP A 488 3.91 20.51 17.74
C ASP A 488 3.76 19.53 18.94
N LYS A 489 4.45 18.38 18.99
CA LYS A 489 4.30 17.38 20.07
C LYS A 489 5.54 16.61 20.56
N ALA A 490 6.67 16.62 19.85
CA ALA A 490 7.82 15.76 20.19
C ALA A 490 8.97 16.56 20.81
N THR A 491 9.32 16.28 22.07
CA THR A 491 10.41 16.99 22.75
C THR A 491 11.77 16.30 22.62
N ARG A 492 11.85 14.98 22.36
CA ARG A 492 13.11 14.25 22.14
C ARG A 492 13.13 13.54 20.78
N VAL A 493 14.33 13.19 20.28
CA VAL A 493 14.51 12.47 18.99
C VAL A 493 13.76 11.13 18.95
N ASP A 494 13.75 10.42 20.08
CA ASP A 494 13.06 9.14 20.24
C ASP A 494 11.54 9.29 20.37
N ASP A 495 11.03 10.50 20.63
CA ASP A 495 9.60 10.83 20.64
C ASP A 495 9.07 11.26 19.25
N PHE A 496 9.94 11.39 18.24
CA PHE A 496 9.50 11.66 16.87
C PHE A 496 8.52 10.56 16.41
N ALA A 497 7.46 10.99 15.73
CA ALA A 497 6.40 10.10 15.26
C ALA A 497 6.98 8.93 14.43
N TYR A 498 6.36 7.76 14.56
CA TYR A 498 6.78 6.52 13.89
C TYR A 498 7.04 6.75 12.39
N ASN A 499 6.21 7.57 11.74
CA ASN A 499 6.23 7.95 10.33
C ASN A 499 7.03 9.22 10.01
N PHE A 500 8.12 9.50 10.74
CA PHE A 500 9.06 10.58 10.42
C PHE A 500 9.51 10.51 8.94
N GLY A 501 9.50 11.64 8.24
CA GLY A 501 9.88 11.74 6.83
C GLY A 501 8.93 11.11 5.79
N SER A 502 7.86 10.42 6.20
CA SER A 502 6.93 9.72 5.29
C SER A 502 6.36 10.60 4.16
N GLN A 503 5.99 11.85 4.44
CA GLN A 503 5.46 12.80 3.45
C GLN A 503 6.51 13.19 2.39
N LEU A 504 7.79 13.35 2.80
CA LEU A 504 8.89 13.66 1.89
C LEU A 504 9.18 12.48 0.96
N ILE A 505 9.23 11.27 1.53
CA ILE A 505 9.37 10.00 0.80
C ILE A 505 8.22 9.85 -0.21
N GLU A 506 6.98 10.08 0.22
CA GLU A 506 5.79 10.00 -0.63
C GLU A 506 5.84 11.01 -1.79
N LYS A 507 6.29 12.25 -1.56
CA LYS A 507 6.50 13.24 -2.63
C LYS A 507 7.55 12.78 -3.63
N ALA A 508 8.70 12.30 -3.15
CA ALA A 508 9.81 11.84 -3.98
C ALA A 508 9.40 10.66 -4.87
N MET A 509 8.72 9.67 -4.30
CA MET A 509 8.15 8.53 -5.02
C MET A 509 7.17 8.99 -6.11
N LYS A 510 6.22 9.86 -5.76
CA LYS A 510 5.16 10.31 -6.68
C LYS A 510 5.70 11.11 -7.87
N SER A 511 6.66 12.00 -7.68
CA SER A 511 7.24 12.71 -8.84
C SER A 511 8.04 11.75 -9.71
N THR A 512 8.90 10.91 -9.11
CA THR A 512 9.71 9.91 -9.82
C THR A 512 8.84 9.01 -10.70
N LEU A 513 7.80 8.40 -10.13
CA LEU A 513 6.88 7.51 -10.84
C LEU A 513 6.21 8.23 -12.02
N LYS A 514 5.65 9.41 -11.78
CA LYS A 514 4.92 10.21 -12.77
C LYS A 514 5.82 10.68 -13.93
N ASP A 515 7.05 11.09 -13.63
CA ASP A 515 8.01 11.55 -14.64
C ASP A 515 8.56 10.39 -15.48
N TRP A 516 8.63 9.18 -14.92
CA TRP A 516 8.86 7.96 -15.70
C TRP A 516 7.66 7.59 -16.56
N GLN A 517 6.45 7.49 -15.98
CA GLN A 517 5.22 7.14 -16.71
C GLN A 517 4.99 8.05 -17.91
N SER A 518 5.22 9.36 -17.76
CA SER A 518 5.12 10.34 -18.84
C SER A 518 6.05 10.00 -20.02
N LYS A 519 7.33 9.72 -19.75
CA LYS A 519 8.33 9.33 -20.76
C LYS A 519 8.02 7.97 -21.40
N ILE A 520 7.51 7.02 -20.60
CA ILE A 520 7.13 5.67 -21.03
C ILE A 520 5.94 5.72 -22.00
N LEU A 521 4.95 6.56 -21.73
CA LEU A 521 3.75 6.70 -22.57
C LEU A 521 3.95 7.66 -23.75
N SER A 522 4.89 8.61 -23.69
CA SER A 522 5.11 9.59 -24.77
C SER A 522 5.64 8.99 -26.07
N GLY A 523 6.23 7.79 -26.02
CA GLY A 523 6.75 7.07 -27.20
C GLY A 523 5.69 6.29 -27.99
N LEU A 524 4.40 6.39 -27.63
CA LEU A 524 3.31 5.60 -28.20
C LEU A 524 2.22 6.47 -28.83
N SER A 525 1.76 6.07 -30.01
CA SER A 525 0.70 6.75 -30.79
C SER A 525 -0.71 6.26 -30.42
N ALA A 526 -1.75 6.98 -30.86
CA ALA A 526 -3.15 6.55 -30.71
C ALA A 526 -3.38 5.16 -31.35
N GLN A 527 -2.82 4.95 -32.54
CA GLN A 527 -2.89 3.69 -33.28
C GLN A 527 -2.21 2.54 -32.53
N ASP A 528 -1.15 2.82 -31.78
CA ASP A 528 -0.47 1.81 -30.95
C ASP A 528 -1.35 1.38 -29.76
N PHE A 529 -1.91 2.33 -29.01
CA PHE A 529 -2.81 2.01 -27.90
C PHE A 529 -4.06 1.25 -28.40
N GLN A 530 -4.66 1.68 -29.51
CA GLN A 530 -5.78 0.96 -30.14
C GLN A 530 -5.39 -0.46 -30.53
N ALA A 531 -4.27 -0.66 -31.23
CA ALA A 531 -3.83 -1.98 -31.68
C ALA A 531 -3.40 -2.91 -30.52
N MET A 532 -2.96 -2.36 -29.38
CA MET A 532 -2.72 -3.14 -28.16
C MET A 532 -4.03 -3.55 -27.48
N ALA A 533 -5.02 -2.66 -27.39
CA ALA A 533 -6.33 -2.98 -26.83
C ALA A 533 -7.09 -4.05 -27.65
N GLU A 534 -6.93 -4.03 -28.97
CA GLU A 534 -7.55 -4.99 -29.90
C GLU A 534 -7.09 -6.45 -29.69
N LEU A 535 -5.97 -6.69 -29.00
CA LEU A 535 -5.53 -8.05 -28.62
C LEU A 535 -6.54 -8.74 -27.69
N HIS A 536 -7.25 -7.94 -26.89
CA HIS A 536 -8.16 -8.39 -25.83
C HIS A 536 -9.64 -8.26 -26.23
N LEU A 537 -9.92 -7.90 -27.49
CA LEU A 537 -11.23 -7.56 -28.02
C LEU A 537 -12.12 -8.78 -28.31
N SER A 538 -13.42 -8.61 -28.03
CA SER A 538 -14.52 -9.49 -28.42
C SER A 538 -14.59 -9.71 -29.95
N GLN A 539 -14.69 -10.97 -30.38
CA GLN A 539 -14.73 -11.41 -31.78
C GLN A 539 -16.02 -10.98 -32.52
N LYS A 540 -17.04 -10.58 -31.78
CA LYS A 540 -18.35 -10.09 -32.26
C LYS A 540 -18.28 -8.69 -32.89
N VAL A 541 -17.22 -7.92 -32.63
CA VAL A 541 -17.04 -6.56 -33.16
C VAL A 541 -15.86 -6.46 -34.14
N GLU A 542 -15.85 -5.40 -34.95
CA GLU A 542 -14.77 -5.07 -35.89
C GLU A 542 -14.47 -3.57 -35.90
N ARG A 543 -13.20 -3.20 -36.18
CA ARG A 543 -12.79 -1.80 -36.32
C ARG A 543 -13.49 -1.18 -37.53
N LYS A 544 -14.16 -0.05 -37.30
CA LYS A 544 -14.80 0.78 -38.32
C LYS A 544 -13.94 1.99 -38.68
N TRP A 545 -13.28 2.58 -37.69
CA TRP A 545 -12.37 3.73 -37.82
C TRP A 545 -11.19 3.61 -36.86
N ASP A 546 -10.12 4.37 -37.12
CA ASP A 546 -9.06 4.59 -36.15
C ASP A 546 -9.52 5.59 -35.08
N ILE A 547 -9.17 5.33 -33.82
CA ILE A 547 -9.40 6.24 -32.70
C ILE A 547 -8.57 7.51 -32.94
N ARG A 548 -9.22 8.67 -32.89
CA ARG A 548 -8.62 9.95 -33.35
C ARG A 548 -7.80 10.65 -32.28
N SER A 549 -8.20 10.51 -31.02
CA SER A 549 -7.48 11.05 -29.87
C SER A 549 -6.54 10.00 -29.28
N ARG A 550 -5.34 10.40 -28.90
CA ARG A 550 -4.39 9.51 -28.21
C ARG A 550 -4.89 9.15 -26.80
N GLU A 551 -5.72 10.01 -26.23
CA GLU A 551 -6.31 9.95 -24.91
C GLU A 551 -7.45 8.93 -24.88
N GLU A 552 -8.34 9.00 -25.86
CA GLU A 552 -9.42 8.03 -26.10
C GLU A 552 -8.82 6.63 -26.34
N ALA A 553 -7.73 6.55 -27.12
CA ALA A 553 -7.02 5.29 -27.38
C ALA A 553 -6.29 4.77 -26.13
N LEU A 554 -5.65 5.64 -25.35
CA LEU A 554 -5.01 5.31 -24.08
C LEU A 554 -6.05 4.77 -23.09
N GLN A 555 -7.19 5.45 -22.91
CA GLN A 555 -8.27 4.99 -22.03
C GLN A 555 -8.86 3.64 -22.48
N PHE A 556 -8.98 3.40 -23.79
CA PHE A 556 -9.40 2.11 -24.32
C PHE A 556 -8.38 1.00 -24.04
N TRP A 557 -7.08 1.31 -24.10
CA TRP A 557 -6.01 0.39 -23.67
C TRP A 557 -5.97 0.18 -22.15
N GLU A 558 -6.14 1.24 -21.35
CA GLU A 558 -6.21 1.15 -19.88
C GLU A 558 -7.36 0.25 -19.45
N LYS A 559 -8.57 0.45 -20.01
CA LYS A 559 -9.74 -0.43 -19.81
C LYS A 559 -9.43 -1.89 -20.18
N SER A 560 -8.63 -2.13 -21.24
CA SER A 560 -8.19 -3.48 -21.63
C SER A 560 -7.15 -4.08 -20.67
N ASN A 561 -6.32 -3.25 -20.05
CA ASN A 561 -5.31 -3.66 -19.07
C ASN A 561 -5.91 -3.87 -17.66
N GLU A 562 -6.99 -3.17 -17.31
CA GLU A 562 -7.74 -3.40 -16.07
C GLU A 562 -8.60 -4.67 -16.16
N GLN A 563 -9.37 -4.84 -17.26
CA GLN A 563 -10.32 -5.94 -17.39
C GLN A 563 -9.67 -7.23 -17.95
N GLY A 564 -8.59 -7.10 -18.73
CA GLY A 564 -7.90 -8.17 -19.44
C GLY A 564 -8.68 -8.78 -20.63
N LEU A 565 -9.97 -8.46 -20.77
CA LEU A 565 -10.83 -8.72 -21.93
C LEU A 565 -11.74 -7.50 -22.16
N ILE A 566 -12.01 -7.15 -23.41
CA ILE A 566 -12.88 -6.05 -23.81
C ILE A 566 -14.16 -6.60 -24.44
N THR A 567 -15.29 -6.38 -23.76
CA THR A 567 -16.63 -6.76 -24.23
C THR A 567 -17.03 -6.02 -25.51
N SER A 568 -18.01 -6.56 -26.23
CA SER A 568 -18.62 -5.92 -27.39
C SER A 568 -19.21 -4.54 -27.06
N GLN A 569 -19.85 -4.39 -25.88
CA GLN A 569 -20.35 -3.09 -25.41
C GLN A 569 -19.21 -2.07 -25.25
N ASN A 570 -18.14 -2.43 -24.54
CA ASN A 570 -17.00 -1.54 -24.29
C ASN A 570 -16.39 -0.97 -25.59
N ALA A 571 -16.42 -1.75 -26.67
CA ALA A 571 -15.93 -1.32 -27.98
C ALA A 571 -16.93 -0.40 -28.70
N LEU A 572 -18.22 -0.74 -28.67
CA LEU A 572 -19.29 0.05 -29.29
C LEU A 572 -19.44 1.44 -28.64
N GLU A 573 -19.17 1.57 -27.34
CA GLU A 573 -19.15 2.85 -26.59
C GLU A 573 -18.21 3.90 -27.22
N THR A 574 -17.14 3.49 -27.90
CA THR A 574 -16.19 4.41 -28.58
C THR A 574 -16.70 4.95 -29.92
N ALA A 575 -17.78 4.37 -30.48
CA ALA A 575 -18.23 4.57 -31.87
C ALA A 575 -17.21 4.27 -33.00
N MET A 576 -15.97 3.86 -32.68
CA MET A 576 -14.91 3.48 -33.63
C MET A 576 -14.97 2.00 -34.04
N TYR A 577 -15.79 1.20 -33.35
CA TYR A 577 -16.11 -0.19 -33.69
C TYR A 577 -17.58 -0.35 -34.09
N GLN A 578 -17.90 -1.47 -34.73
CA GLN A 578 -19.27 -1.89 -35.06
C GLN A 578 -19.44 -3.40 -34.84
N GLU A 579 -20.69 -3.87 -34.72
CA GLU A 579 -20.96 -5.31 -34.75
C GLU A 579 -20.59 -5.91 -36.13
N LYS A 580 -19.92 -7.06 -36.09
CA LYS A 580 -19.33 -7.72 -37.25
C LYS A 580 -20.39 -8.47 -38.05
N LYS A 581 -20.65 -7.99 -39.27
CA LYS A 581 -21.72 -8.53 -40.13
C LYS A 581 -21.52 -10.01 -40.45
N GLY A 582 -22.52 -10.83 -40.15
CA GLY A 582 -22.48 -12.27 -40.42
C GLY A 582 -21.58 -13.07 -39.47
N TYR A 583 -21.13 -12.46 -38.37
CA TYR A 583 -20.52 -13.19 -37.25
C TYR A 583 -21.47 -14.30 -36.76
N LYS A 584 -20.88 -15.42 -36.33
CA LYS A 584 -21.59 -16.56 -35.73
C LYS A 584 -20.88 -16.93 -34.44
N SER A 585 -21.61 -16.86 -33.33
CA SER A 585 -21.22 -17.37 -32.03
C SER A 585 -20.80 -18.84 -32.11
N LYS A 586 -19.83 -19.22 -31.26
CA LYS A 586 -19.55 -20.63 -30.95
C LYS A 586 -19.85 -20.83 -29.47
N GLU A 587 -21.14 -20.91 -29.18
CA GLU A 587 -21.68 -21.08 -27.83
C GLU A 587 -21.04 -22.28 -27.12
N ARG A 588 -20.83 -22.14 -25.81
CA ARG A 588 -20.22 -23.12 -24.92
C ARG A 588 -21.09 -23.30 -23.68
N SER A 589 -21.10 -24.51 -23.12
CA SER A 589 -21.66 -24.68 -21.79
C SER A 589 -20.72 -24.10 -20.73
N GLU A 590 -21.27 -23.78 -19.55
CA GLU A 590 -20.49 -23.44 -18.36
C GLU A 590 -19.41 -24.50 -18.06
N ASP A 591 -19.76 -25.79 -18.10
CA ASP A 591 -18.81 -26.88 -17.85
C ASP A 591 -17.67 -26.91 -18.90
N ASP A 592 -17.92 -26.53 -20.15
CA ASP A 592 -16.87 -26.43 -21.18
C ASP A 592 -15.97 -25.20 -20.98
N LEU A 593 -16.54 -24.08 -20.49
CA LEU A 593 -15.76 -22.90 -20.10
C LEU A 593 -14.88 -23.20 -18.88
N TYR A 594 -15.40 -23.86 -17.85
CA TYR A 594 -14.63 -24.23 -16.66
C TYR A 594 -13.53 -25.24 -16.98
N LYS A 595 -13.77 -26.23 -17.86
CA LYS A 595 -12.73 -27.13 -18.39
C LYS A 595 -11.65 -26.37 -19.17
N LEU A 596 -12.05 -25.44 -20.04
CA LEU A 596 -11.12 -24.62 -20.83
C LEU A 596 -10.22 -23.74 -19.94
N LEU A 597 -10.75 -23.28 -18.81
CA LEU A 597 -10.05 -22.49 -17.79
C LEU A 597 -9.32 -23.35 -16.74
N GLY A 598 -9.36 -24.69 -16.83
CA GLY A 598 -8.77 -25.58 -15.81
C GLY A 598 -9.34 -25.36 -14.40
N ALA A 599 -10.58 -24.89 -14.31
CA ALA A 599 -11.24 -24.39 -13.10
C ALA A 599 -12.20 -25.43 -12.47
N GLU A 600 -12.01 -26.72 -12.79
CA GLU A 600 -12.88 -27.82 -12.32
C GLU A 600 -12.91 -27.89 -10.78
N ASP A 601 -11.75 -27.80 -10.12
CA ASP A 601 -11.59 -27.71 -8.67
C ASP A 601 -12.29 -26.47 -8.07
N ILE A 602 -12.31 -25.38 -8.84
CA ILE A 602 -12.80 -24.06 -8.43
C ILE A 602 -14.33 -23.98 -8.57
N GLN A 603 -14.94 -24.81 -9.41
CA GLN A 603 -16.38 -24.83 -9.68
C GLN A 603 -17.21 -24.99 -8.39
N GLN A 604 -16.75 -25.76 -7.41
CA GLN A 604 -17.45 -25.92 -6.12
C GLN A 604 -17.36 -24.68 -5.21
N GLN A 605 -16.30 -23.88 -5.32
CA GLN A 605 -16.18 -22.63 -4.55
C GLN A 605 -17.11 -21.56 -5.13
N PHE A 606 -17.15 -21.43 -6.47
CA PHE A 606 -17.94 -20.40 -7.15
C PHE A 606 -19.45 -20.74 -7.20
N LYS A 607 -19.85 -22.02 -7.24
CA LYS A 607 -21.25 -22.45 -7.04
C LYS A 607 -21.84 -22.05 -5.67
N ASN A 608 -21.00 -21.66 -4.70
CA ASN A 608 -21.39 -21.18 -3.37
C ASN A 608 -21.05 -19.70 -3.14
N MET A 609 -20.58 -18.96 -4.16
CA MET A 609 -20.44 -17.51 -4.06
C MET A 609 -21.82 -16.85 -4.07
N PRO A 610 -22.06 -15.81 -3.23
CA PRO A 610 -23.21 -14.95 -3.42
C PRO A 610 -23.08 -14.21 -4.75
N ASP A 611 -24.20 -14.04 -5.46
CA ASP A 611 -24.29 -13.18 -6.65
C ASP A 611 -23.62 -11.81 -6.37
N PRO A 612 -22.77 -11.27 -7.27
CA PRO A 612 -22.12 -9.97 -7.04
C PRO A 612 -23.08 -8.84 -6.68
N LYS A 613 -24.30 -8.80 -7.28
CA LYS A 613 -25.34 -7.84 -6.88
C LYS A 613 -25.79 -8.07 -5.45
N THR A 614 -25.80 -9.29 -4.93
CA THR A 614 -26.12 -9.63 -3.54
C THR A 614 -25.01 -9.21 -2.56
N VAL A 615 -23.74 -9.40 -2.91
CA VAL A 615 -22.61 -8.89 -2.10
C VAL A 615 -22.64 -7.35 -2.01
N VAL A 616 -22.81 -6.68 -3.16
CA VAL A 616 -22.88 -5.22 -3.23
C VAL A 616 -24.16 -4.68 -2.56
N THR A 617 -25.30 -5.37 -2.70
CA THR A 617 -26.53 -5.04 -1.92
C THR A 617 -26.25 -5.06 -0.43
N LYS A 618 -25.57 -6.09 0.09
CA LYS A 618 -25.25 -6.17 1.52
C LYS A 618 -24.33 -5.02 1.94
N GLN A 619 -23.25 -4.75 1.21
CA GLN A 619 -22.32 -3.65 1.55
C GLN A 619 -23.00 -2.27 1.54
N VAL A 620 -23.92 -2.03 0.61
CA VAL A 620 -24.71 -0.78 0.57
C VAL A 620 -25.76 -0.74 1.69
N GLN A 621 -26.41 -1.86 2.01
CA GLN A 621 -27.33 -1.95 3.15
C GLN A 621 -26.61 -1.70 4.48
N ASP A 622 -25.47 -2.34 4.71
CA ASP A 622 -24.65 -2.17 5.92
C ASP A 622 -24.26 -0.69 6.10
N ALA A 623 -23.96 0.04 5.01
CA ALA A 623 -23.65 1.47 5.02
C ALA A 623 -24.88 2.39 5.22
N ILE A 624 -26.06 1.97 4.79
CA ILE A 624 -27.35 2.65 5.05
C ILE A 624 -27.73 2.47 6.53
N ASP A 625 -27.66 1.24 7.05
CA ASP A 625 -28.03 0.89 8.43
C ASP A 625 -27.10 1.55 9.47
N GLN A 626 -25.81 1.70 9.12
CA GLN A 626 -24.84 2.49 9.91
C GLN A 626 -25.02 4.01 9.76
N GLY A 627 -25.98 4.47 8.95
CA GLY A 627 -26.29 5.89 8.76
C GLY A 627 -25.29 6.69 7.92
N GLY A 628 -24.23 6.04 7.40
CA GLY A 628 -23.18 6.64 6.59
C GLY A 628 -23.56 6.89 5.13
N TYR A 629 -24.68 6.34 4.65
CA TYR A 629 -25.18 6.52 3.29
C TYR A 629 -26.56 7.19 3.25
N PRO A 630 -26.66 8.52 3.42
CA PRO A 630 -27.94 9.22 3.47
C PRO A 630 -28.58 9.35 2.08
N ILE A 631 -29.82 8.86 1.98
CA ILE A 631 -30.66 8.95 0.78
C ILE A 631 -31.75 10.00 1.00
N PHE A 632 -31.95 10.86 0.00
CA PHE A 632 -32.91 11.94 -0.01
C PHE A 632 -33.98 11.71 -1.08
N SER A 633 -35.11 12.42 -1.00
CA SER A 633 -36.16 12.38 -2.05
C SER A 633 -36.74 13.77 -2.30
N ASP A 634 -37.11 14.02 -3.55
CA ASP A 634 -37.79 15.22 -4.04
C ASP A 634 -38.91 14.85 -5.06
N ASP A 635 -39.49 15.86 -5.71
CA ASP A 635 -40.55 15.70 -6.71
C ASP A 635 -40.11 14.93 -7.99
N GLU A 636 -38.81 14.66 -8.16
CA GLU A 636 -38.20 13.87 -9.24
C GLU A 636 -37.71 12.47 -8.78
N GLY A 637 -37.82 12.14 -7.49
CA GLY A 637 -37.50 10.82 -6.91
C GLY A 637 -36.22 10.78 -6.06
N ASP A 638 -35.77 9.57 -5.72
CA ASP A 638 -34.69 9.39 -4.73
C ASP A 638 -33.30 9.74 -5.29
N TYR A 639 -32.46 10.32 -4.43
CA TYR A 639 -31.13 10.82 -4.78
C TYR A 639 -30.11 10.79 -3.64
N CYS A 640 -28.84 10.87 -4.01
CA CYS A 640 -27.71 11.09 -3.09
C CYS A 640 -27.00 12.41 -3.40
N ILE A 641 -26.35 12.99 -2.39
CA ILE A 641 -25.61 14.25 -2.46
C ILE A 641 -24.12 13.94 -2.67
N GLY A 642 -23.62 14.14 -3.89
CA GLY A 642 -22.19 14.07 -4.21
C GLY A 642 -21.45 15.37 -3.88
N LYS A 643 -20.19 15.49 -4.30
CA LYS A 643 -19.42 16.75 -4.16
C LYS A 643 -19.70 17.68 -5.35
N GLY A 644 -20.68 18.57 -5.18
CA GLY A 644 -21.13 19.54 -6.18
C GLY A 644 -22.29 19.08 -7.07
N THR A 645 -22.72 17.82 -6.98
CA THR A 645 -23.74 17.22 -7.85
C THR A 645 -24.78 16.42 -7.07
N LYS A 646 -26.02 16.53 -7.52
CA LYS A 646 -27.13 15.63 -7.16
C LYS A 646 -27.06 14.43 -8.11
N LYS A 647 -27.20 13.20 -7.60
CA LYS A 647 -27.28 11.98 -8.41
C LYS A 647 -28.52 11.20 -8.06
N ARG A 648 -29.35 10.86 -9.04
CA ARG A 648 -30.46 9.90 -8.88
C ARG A 648 -29.86 8.51 -8.63
N LEU A 649 -30.56 7.63 -7.92
CA LEU A 649 -29.97 6.35 -7.48
C LEU A 649 -29.51 5.45 -8.66
N ASN A 650 -30.18 5.54 -9.80
CA ASN A 650 -29.81 4.88 -11.06
C ASN A 650 -28.56 5.50 -11.76
N GLU A 651 -28.08 6.65 -11.30
CA GLU A 651 -26.90 7.37 -11.84
C GLU A 651 -25.66 7.23 -10.94
N VAL A 652 -25.77 6.42 -9.88
CA VAL A 652 -24.68 6.08 -8.97
C VAL A 652 -24.06 4.75 -9.42
N PRO A 653 -22.92 4.76 -10.13
CA PRO A 653 -22.17 3.52 -10.38
C PRO A 653 -21.56 3.01 -9.08
N LEU A 654 -21.58 1.70 -8.91
CA LEU A 654 -20.90 0.95 -7.85
C LEU A 654 -19.72 0.20 -8.50
N ARG A 655 -19.32 -0.95 -7.94
CA ARG A 655 -18.27 -1.79 -8.53
C ARG A 655 -18.83 -2.71 -9.62
N ASP A 656 -17.92 -3.24 -10.43
CA ASP A 656 -18.16 -4.42 -11.28
C ASP A 656 -19.33 -4.27 -12.28
N GLY A 657 -19.56 -3.04 -12.76
CA GLY A 657 -20.62 -2.69 -13.71
C GLY A 657 -22.02 -2.50 -13.09
N ILE A 658 -22.17 -2.70 -11.78
CA ILE A 658 -23.45 -2.60 -11.07
C ILE A 658 -23.73 -1.11 -10.75
N SER A 659 -24.96 -0.64 -10.97
CA SER A 659 -25.44 0.65 -10.44
C SER A 659 -26.19 0.48 -9.11
N LEU A 660 -26.36 1.55 -8.33
CA LEU A 660 -27.25 1.51 -7.16
C LEU A 660 -28.73 1.38 -7.58
N GLY A 661 -29.06 1.67 -8.85
CA GLY A 661 -30.35 1.33 -9.46
C GLY A 661 -30.59 -0.19 -9.57
N ASP A 662 -29.59 -0.96 -10.00
CA ASP A 662 -29.66 -2.43 -10.17
C ASP A 662 -29.97 -3.22 -8.89
N ILE A 663 -29.78 -2.58 -7.73
CA ILE A 663 -30.00 -3.16 -6.41
C ILE A 663 -31.07 -2.41 -5.60
N ARG A 664 -31.64 -1.31 -6.12
CA ARG A 664 -32.55 -0.42 -5.36
C ARG A 664 -33.70 -1.17 -4.72
N ASP A 665 -34.35 -2.05 -5.48
CA ASP A 665 -35.51 -2.83 -5.02
C ASP A 665 -35.16 -3.93 -3.99
N LYS A 666 -33.87 -4.19 -3.76
CA LYS A 666 -33.35 -5.08 -2.72
C LYS A 666 -32.95 -4.31 -1.43
N LEU A 667 -32.76 -2.99 -1.51
CA LEU A 667 -32.33 -2.16 -0.39
C LEU A 667 -33.53 -1.70 0.48
N ARG A 668 -33.29 -1.58 1.79
CA ARG A 668 -34.25 -1.07 2.77
C ARG A 668 -33.76 0.28 3.28
N TYR A 669 -34.42 1.35 2.87
CA TYR A 669 -34.12 2.70 3.32
C TYR A 669 -35.41 3.52 3.45
N THR A 670 -35.40 4.50 4.35
CA THR A 670 -36.44 5.55 4.42
C THR A 670 -35.79 6.85 3.96
N PRO A 671 -36.13 7.39 2.78
CA PRO A 671 -35.50 8.60 2.29
C PRO A 671 -35.94 9.82 3.10
N MET A 672 -35.03 10.76 3.32
CA MET A 672 -35.25 11.97 4.11
C MET A 672 -35.48 13.20 3.21
N LYS A 673 -36.27 14.19 3.61
CA LYS A 673 -36.27 15.47 2.89
C LYS A 673 -35.08 16.31 3.31
N LEU A 674 -34.52 17.07 2.37
CA LEU A 674 -33.37 17.93 2.62
C LEU A 674 -33.59 18.93 3.76
N LYS A 675 -34.83 19.44 3.90
CA LYS A 675 -35.26 20.27 5.03
C LYS A 675 -35.16 19.53 6.37
N ASP A 676 -35.65 18.30 6.45
CA ASP A 676 -35.65 17.51 7.69
C ASP A 676 -34.22 17.23 8.17
N ALA A 677 -33.28 17.07 7.24
CA ALA A 677 -31.86 16.93 7.56
C ALA A 677 -31.24 18.22 8.13
N LEU A 678 -31.66 19.40 7.65
CA LEU A 678 -31.27 20.69 8.24
C LEU A 678 -31.90 20.90 9.63
N ASP A 679 -33.20 20.59 9.78
CA ASP A 679 -33.90 20.66 11.08
C ASP A 679 -33.25 19.76 12.13
N GLN A 680 -32.77 18.57 11.73
CA GLN A 680 -32.05 17.62 12.58
C GLN A 680 -30.54 17.93 12.73
N LYS A 681 -30.03 19.00 12.12
CA LYS A 681 -28.59 19.36 12.04
C LYS A 681 -27.70 18.26 11.45
N ARG A 682 -28.26 17.34 10.66
CA ARG A 682 -27.55 16.31 9.87
C ARG A 682 -27.05 16.85 8.51
N ALA A 683 -27.54 18.01 8.12
CA ALA A 683 -27.00 18.83 7.05
C ALA A 683 -26.74 20.25 7.58
N VAL A 684 -25.87 21.00 6.91
CA VAL A 684 -25.55 22.41 7.21
C VAL A 684 -25.70 23.29 5.97
N LEU A 685 -26.07 24.56 6.17
CA LEU A 685 -26.02 25.56 5.12
C LEU A 685 -24.71 26.34 5.18
N PHE A 686 -24.14 26.60 4.01
CA PHE A 686 -22.92 27.38 3.89
C PHE A 686 -22.87 28.21 2.62
N LYS A 687 -22.07 29.28 2.62
CA LYS A 687 -21.59 29.92 1.40
C LYS A 687 -20.13 29.53 1.15
N LYS A 688 -19.77 29.42 -0.12
CA LYS A 688 -18.36 29.37 -0.55
C LYS A 688 -17.86 30.80 -0.71
N GLY A 689 -16.68 31.11 -0.17
CA GLY A 689 -16.10 32.45 -0.27
C GLY A 689 -16.04 32.95 -1.72
N GLY A 690 -16.82 34.00 -2.02
CA GLY A 690 -16.93 34.60 -3.36
C GLY A 690 -18.11 34.11 -4.23
N ASP A 691 -18.94 33.16 -3.78
CA ASP A 691 -20.18 32.77 -4.47
C ASP A 691 -21.40 33.40 -3.78
N GLU A 692 -22.34 33.93 -4.57
CA GLU A 692 -23.62 34.45 -4.08
C GLU A 692 -24.57 33.32 -3.64
N LYS A 693 -24.34 32.09 -4.11
CA LYS A 693 -25.20 30.92 -3.85
C LYS A 693 -24.95 30.32 -2.48
N THR A 694 -26.05 30.06 -1.76
CA THR A 694 -26.04 29.15 -0.61
C THR A 694 -25.96 27.70 -1.09
N TYR A 695 -25.13 26.91 -0.41
CA TYR A 695 -24.98 25.48 -0.57
C TYR A 695 -25.54 24.76 0.66
N VAL A 696 -25.94 23.52 0.48
CA VAL A 696 -26.19 22.57 1.56
C VAL A 696 -25.10 21.50 1.54
N GLY A 697 -24.59 21.13 2.72
CA GLY A 697 -23.51 20.16 2.89
C GLY A 697 -23.81 19.12 3.97
N LEU A 698 -23.19 17.95 3.85
CA LEU A 698 -23.32 16.83 4.79
C LEU A 698 -22.00 16.64 5.57
N PRO A 699 -21.93 17.07 6.85
CA PRO A 699 -20.74 16.84 7.67
C PRO A 699 -20.62 15.36 8.09
N ASP A 700 -19.39 14.88 8.26
CA ASP A 700 -19.07 13.68 9.03
C ASP A 700 -19.00 13.98 10.55
N GLU A 701 -18.68 12.96 11.36
CA GLU A 701 -18.51 13.09 12.82
C GLU A 701 -17.39 14.07 13.22
N GLN A 702 -16.48 14.38 12.30
CA GLN A 702 -15.38 15.34 12.47
C GLN A 702 -15.72 16.72 11.88
N GLY A 703 -16.93 16.91 11.35
CA GLY A 703 -17.43 18.16 10.78
C GLY A 703 -17.03 18.43 9.34
N GLN A 704 -16.38 17.50 8.63
CA GLN A 704 -15.95 17.70 7.25
C GLN A 704 -17.04 17.37 6.23
N LEU A 705 -17.16 18.17 5.18
CA LEU A 705 -18.20 17.97 4.16
C LEU A 705 -17.91 16.77 3.25
N THR A 706 -18.65 15.68 3.49
CA THR A 706 -18.62 14.44 2.69
C THR A 706 -19.28 14.63 1.31
N GLY A 707 -20.35 15.42 1.25
CA GLY A 707 -21.05 15.84 0.03
C GLY A 707 -21.64 17.25 0.19
N TYR A 708 -21.93 17.92 -0.93
CA TYR A 708 -22.63 19.20 -0.96
C TYR A 708 -23.28 19.48 -2.33
N ILE A 709 -24.40 20.21 -2.36
CA ILE A 709 -25.04 20.71 -3.59
C ILE A 709 -25.45 22.18 -3.43
N PRO A 710 -25.48 22.97 -4.53
CA PRO A 710 -26.05 24.31 -4.51
C PRO A 710 -27.55 24.22 -4.17
N LEU A 711 -28.03 25.05 -3.26
CA LEU A 711 -29.42 25.02 -2.83
C LEU A 711 -30.32 25.62 -3.91
N ASN A 712 -31.14 24.79 -4.56
CA ASN A 712 -32.02 25.22 -5.64
C ASN A 712 -33.35 25.77 -5.09
N LYS A 713 -33.94 26.75 -5.79
CA LYS A 713 -35.22 27.39 -5.42
C LYS A 713 -36.40 26.40 -5.39
N SER A 714 -36.28 25.24 -6.05
CA SER A 714 -37.27 24.16 -6.04
C SER A 714 -37.42 23.47 -4.68
N GLU A 715 -36.36 23.40 -3.86
CA GLU A 715 -36.37 22.69 -2.57
C GLU A 715 -37.17 23.43 -1.46
N LYS A 716 -37.66 24.66 -1.74
CA LYS A 716 -38.56 25.46 -0.87
C LYS A 716 -38.06 25.70 0.57
N ILE A 717 -36.75 25.65 0.79
CA ILE A 717 -36.14 25.87 2.11
C ILE A 717 -36.03 27.38 2.37
N ASP A 718 -36.74 27.87 3.39
CA ASP A 718 -36.63 29.25 3.85
C ASP A 718 -35.36 29.44 4.68
N LEU A 719 -34.38 30.11 4.06
CA LEU A 719 -33.05 30.39 4.60
C LEU A 719 -33.07 31.14 5.94
N ASN A 720 -34.13 31.88 6.26
CA ASN A 720 -34.19 32.68 7.49
C ASN A 720 -34.27 31.83 8.78
N ASN A 721 -34.56 30.53 8.66
CA ASN A 721 -34.70 29.62 9.80
C ASN A 721 -33.40 28.85 10.14
N TYR A 722 -32.31 29.06 9.39
CA TYR A 722 -31.08 28.28 9.50
C TYR A 722 -29.85 29.19 9.51
N GLU A 723 -28.85 28.84 10.32
CA GLU A 723 -27.56 29.53 10.31
C GLU A 723 -26.78 29.18 9.03
N VAL A 724 -26.48 30.18 8.20
CA VAL A 724 -25.70 30.02 6.97
C VAL A 724 -24.25 30.40 7.27
N SER A 725 -23.40 29.40 7.41
CA SER A 725 -21.98 29.60 7.69
C SER A 725 -21.22 30.16 6.47
N GLU A 726 -20.34 31.15 6.65
CA GLU A 726 -19.31 31.44 5.64
C GLU A 726 -18.15 30.46 5.83
N ILE A 727 -18.14 29.40 5.03
CA ILE A 727 -16.93 28.57 4.89
C ILE A 727 -15.96 29.37 4.03
N ASN A 728 -14.99 30.00 4.71
CA ASN A 728 -13.86 30.65 4.06
C ASN A 728 -13.11 29.60 3.22
N ALA A 729 -13.38 29.62 1.92
CA ALA A 729 -12.86 28.65 0.96
C ALA A 729 -11.32 28.70 0.81
N SER A 730 -10.71 29.66 1.49
CA SER A 730 -9.30 29.99 1.54
C SER A 730 -8.53 29.37 2.73
N GLU A 731 -9.16 28.58 3.62
CA GLU A 731 -8.42 27.94 4.73
C GLU A 731 -8.78 26.48 5.00
N GLN A 732 -10.03 26.14 5.34
CA GLN A 732 -10.46 24.74 5.34
C GLN A 732 -10.49 24.17 3.93
N GLU A 733 -11.06 24.91 2.97
CA GLU A 733 -10.83 24.56 1.57
C GLU A 733 -9.42 24.92 1.09
N ARG A 734 -8.54 25.72 1.72
CA ARG A 734 -7.10 25.62 1.37
C ARG A 734 -6.44 24.33 1.87
N GLN A 735 -6.87 23.72 2.97
CA GLN A 735 -6.33 22.44 3.43
C GLN A 735 -6.90 21.29 2.58
N GLN A 736 -8.23 21.24 2.37
CA GLN A 736 -8.85 20.25 1.49
C GLN A 736 -8.59 20.49 0.00
N LEU A 737 -8.34 21.72 -0.46
CA LEU A 737 -7.94 22.05 -1.84
C LEU A 737 -6.42 22.10 -2.00
N SER A 738 -5.59 22.08 -0.96
CA SER A 738 -4.17 21.68 -1.11
C SER A 738 -4.03 20.16 -1.07
N GLN A 739 -4.79 19.44 -0.24
CA GLN A 739 -4.89 17.98 -0.33
C GLN A 739 -5.52 17.53 -1.65
N LYS A 740 -6.62 18.17 -2.11
CA LYS A 740 -7.15 17.95 -3.46
C LYS A 740 -6.26 18.53 -4.54
N GLN A 741 -5.61 19.69 -4.42
CA GLN A 741 -4.64 20.10 -5.44
C GLN A 741 -3.44 19.17 -5.46
N ILE A 742 -3.06 18.49 -4.38
CA ILE A 742 -2.06 17.43 -4.42
C ILE A 742 -2.65 16.20 -5.12
N GLN A 743 -3.80 15.66 -4.69
CA GLN A 743 -4.44 14.50 -5.32
C GLN A 743 -4.86 14.74 -6.78
N GLU A 744 -5.25 15.95 -7.14
CA GLU A 744 -5.76 16.37 -8.45
C GLU A 744 -4.66 17.03 -9.29
N TYR A 745 -3.53 17.49 -8.73
CA TYR A 745 -2.29 17.64 -9.48
C TYR A 745 -1.78 16.25 -9.85
N LEU A 746 -1.77 15.28 -8.93
CA LEU A 746 -1.46 13.89 -9.26
C LEU A 746 -2.42 13.35 -10.33
N ARG A 747 -3.75 13.58 -10.20
CA ARG A 747 -4.75 13.17 -11.20
C ARG A 747 -4.70 13.98 -12.50
N ARG A 748 -4.29 15.25 -12.48
CA ARG A 748 -4.07 16.07 -13.68
C ARG A 748 -2.74 15.77 -14.34
N LEU A 749 -1.74 15.27 -13.62
CA LEU A 749 -0.50 14.76 -14.19
C LEU A 749 -0.72 13.39 -14.83
N GLN A 750 -1.58 12.54 -14.25
CA GLN A 750 -2.13 11.37 -14.93
C GLN A 750 -2.94 11.78 -16.17
N ALA A 751 -3.81 12.80 -16.08
CA ALA A 751 -4.62 13.25 -17.22
C ALA A 751 -3.85 14.08 -18.28
N GLN A 752 -2.76 14.77 -17.95
CA GLN A 752 -1.94 15.55 -18.90
C GLN A 752 -0.86 14.70 -19.59
N GLN A 753 -0.65 13.46 -19.16
CA GLN A 753 -0.11 12.41 -20.04
C GLN A 753 -1.10 12.09 -21.18
N GLY A 754 -2.33 12.59 -21.10
CA GLY A 754 -3.37 12.60 -22.12
C GLY A 754 -3.93 14.00 -22.44
N ASN A 755 -3.08 14.89 -22.95
CA ASN A 755 -3.38 15.80 -24.06
C ASN A 755 -2.11 16.59 -24.41
N GLN A 756 -1.54 16.39 -25.60
CA GLN A 756 -0.44 17.20 -26.12
C GLN A 756 -0.95 18.29 -27.07
N GLN A 757 -0.25 19.44 -27.07
CA GLN A 757 -0.43 20.57 -27.99
C GLN A 757 -1.75 21.38 -27.77
N TYR A 758 -1.85 22.67 -28.09
CA TYR A 758 -0.97 23.53 -28.91
C TYR A 758 -0.84 24.98 -28.36
N GLN A 759 0.32 25.59 -28.62
CA GLN A 759 0.60 27.04 -28.77
C GLN A 759 0.71 27.98 -27.55
N ASP A 760 1.54 29.02 -27.77
CA ASP A 760 2.07 29.99 -26.81
C ASP A 760 1.06 31.04 -26.30
N PRO A 761 1.44 31.80 -25.27
CA PRO A 761 1.76 33.20 -25.54
C PRO A 761 3.24 33.54 -25.31
N GLN A 762 3.80 34.29 -26.26
CA GLN A 762 5.12 34.91 -26.16
C GLN A 762 5.16 35.93 -25.02
N ASN A 763 6.35 36.15 -24.44
CA ASN A 763 6.79 37.35 -23.71
C ASN A 763 5.85 37.87 -22.59
N ASP A 764 6.33 38.02 -21.36
CA ASP A 764 7.35 39.03 -21.14
C ASP A 764 8.37 38.70 -20.04
N VAL A 765 9.56 39.31 -20.15
CA VAL A 765 10.61 39.25 -19.12
C VAL A 765 10.65 40.58 -18.39
N THR A 766 10.44 40.58 -17.08
CA THR A 766 10.82 41.71 -16.23
C THR A 766 11.68 41.26 -15.05
N LEU A 767 12.99 41.29 -15.29
CA LEU A 767 14.01 41.55 -14.26
C LEU A 767 13.74 42.96 -13.67
N GLY A 768 14.11 43.29 -12.43
CA GLY A 768 14.83 42.53 -11.39
C GLY A 768 14.36 42.92 -9.98
N GLU A 769 15.04 42.51 -8.90
CA GLU A 769 16.24 43.16 -8.32
C GLU A 769 16.01 44.57 -7.72
N ARG A 770 16.51 44.92 -6.52
CA ARG A 770 17.11 44.13 -5.40
C ARG A 770 17.24 45.01 -4.13
N ASN A 771 17.38 44.35 -2.98
CA ASN A 771 18.18 44.78 -1.81
C ASN A 771 17.72 45.95 -0.91
N GLN A 772 18.49 46.14 0.17
CA GLN A 772 18.22 46.92 1.38
C GLN A 772 18.83 48.36 1.30
N PRO A 773 19.35 49.03 2.36
CA PRO A 773 18.79 50.31 2.75
C PRO A 773 19.77 51.50 2.67
N GLN A 774 19.26 52.68 3.05
CA GLN A 774 20.02 53.86 3.47
C GLN A 774 21.01 54.53 2.47
N ASN A 775 20.45 55.54 1.78
CA ASN A 775 20.86 56.95 1.93
C ASN A 775 22.04 57.54 1.12
N THR A 776 21.95 58.86 0.93
CA THR A 776 22.99 59.83 0.52
C THR A 776 23.66 59.76 -0.88
N LEU A 777 23.16 60.65 -1.77
CA LEU A 777 23.94 61.65 -2.54
C LEU A 777 25.12 61.20 -3.43
N GLY A 778 24.90 61.15 -4.76
CA GLY A 778 25.98 61.07 -5.76
C GLY A 778 25.54 61.56 -7.14
N ARG A 779 26.16 62.62 -7.68
CA ARG A 779 25.76 63.28 -8.94
C ARG A 779 26.26 62.58 -10.22
N SER A 780 25.39 62.59 -11.22
CA SER A 780 25.65 62.99 -12.63
C SER A 780 26.29 62.05 -13.67
N ASN A 781 25.76 62.21 -14.89
CA ASN A 781 26.40 62.11 -16.22
C ASN A 781 26.60 60.74 -16.93
N ALA A 782 25.58 60.42 -17.72
CA ALA A 782 25.61 60.41 -19.20
C ALA A 782 26.31 59.28 -20.00
N SER A 783 25.61 58.90 -21.10
CA SER A 783 26.07 58.24 -22.34
C SER A 783 26.74 56.85 -22.25
N GLY A 784 26.41 55.86 -23.09
CA GLY A 784 25.36 55.78 -24.12
C GLY A 784 25.82 55.02 -25.38
N SER A 785 24.87 54.45 -26.15
CA SER A 785 25.02 53.85 -27.51
C SER A 785 25.97 52.65 -27.68
N GLY A 786 25.60 51.63 -28.47
CA GLY A 786 26.50 50.47 -28.73
C GLY A 786 25.91 49.33 -29.55
N TYR A 787 25.38 49.61 -30.74
CA TYR A 787 24.74 48.66 -31.66
C TYR A 787 25.51 47.33 -31.95
N ALA A 788 24.82 46.21 -31.69
CA ALA A 788 24.43 45.17 -32.66
C ALA A 788 25.44 44.17 -33.30
N ASN A 789 24.96 42.91 -33.34
CA ASN A 789 24.61 42.12 -34.54
C ASN A 789 25.39 40.82 -34.88
N THR A 790 24.62 39.88 -35.47
CA THR A 790 25.00 38.74 -36.33
C THR A 790 25.89 37.61 -35.79
N GLY A 791 25.46 36.35 -35.97
CA GLY A 791 26.26 35.16 -35.66
C GLY A 791 25.49 33.82 -35.66
N MET A 792 24.74 33.50 -36.72
CA MET A 792 24.22 32.12 -36.91
C MET A 792 25.28 31.23 -37.56
N SER A 793 25.52 30.04 -37.00
CA SER A 793 25.68 28.81 -37.79
C SER A 793 25.59 27.57 -36.91
N ASP A 794 24.51 26.82 -37.11
CA ASP A 794 24.36 25.36 -37.02
C ASP A 794 25.55 24.53 -36.49
N TYR A 795 25.34 23.83 -35.36
CA TYR A 795 25.56 22.38 -35.22
C TYR A 795 24.79 21.80 -34.03
#